data_AF-B6QCR0-F1
#
_entry.id   AF-B6QCR0-F1
#
_cell.length_a   1.000
_cell.length_b   1.000
_cell.length_c   1.000
_cell.angle_alpha   90.00
_cell.angle_beta   90.00
_cell.angle_gamma   90.00
#
_symmetry.space_group_name_H-M   'P 1'
#
loop_
_entity.id
_entity.type
_entity.pdbx_description
1 polymer ?
#
loop_
_entity_poly.entity_id
_entity_poly.type
_entity_poly.pdbx_seq_one_letter_code
_entity_poly.pdbx_strand_id
1 'polypeptide(L)'
;MAPLMHEDPSIEGVIAGIGSHHESAVQTVSSRKKIVIVGLGMVAISFIEKIMKWDAEQRQYDIVVIGEEQHLAYNRVGLSTFFEHRKIEDLYLNSQEWYSSFTDGSFNYHLNTLVTEIDATKKQVQTSAGNWISYDLLILATGSDAVLPESTPGYDAKGIFVYRTIDDLERLIEFASHHKGETGVTVGGGLLGLEAAKAMTDLEDFGSVKLVDRNKYVLARQLDADAGSLVTEKIRELGLDVMHQKKVARIETDEENNVTGITFEDGEKIDCCCICFAIGVRPRDELGAKAGIECAPRGGFVINESLETSVSDIYAIGECASWENQTFGIIAPGIEMADVLSFNLTHRGEDPKRFHRPDLSTKLKLLGVDVASFGDFFADRDGPKFLPGRRASAEHVRPFETSEQPKISTSKVKALTYKDPFGAVYKKYLFTMDGKYLLGGMMIGDTKDYIKLNQMVKSQKELDVPPSQFILGSQSGGEENADDLPDDTQICSCHNVTKGDVVESVKNGTCSTIAQIKSCTKAGTGCGGCMPLVQSIFNKTMLEMGQEVSNHLCSHIPYSRADLYNIVAIKQLKTFEDVMKACAKNPESLGCELCKPAIGSILSSLYNPHLMDKPVHELQDTNDRFLANIQRNGTFSVVPRVSGGEITPEKLITIGQVAKKYNLYCKITGGQRIDMFGAKKQDLLAIWTELVEGGMESGHAYAKSLRTVKSCVGTTWCRFGVGDSVGMAVRLEERYKSIRGPHKFKGGVSGCVRECAEAQSKDFGLIATDKGFNIFVGGNGGAKPRHAELLAKDVPPEEVVPILDRFLIFYIRTADKLQRTARWVENLPGGLKYLQEVILEDKLGICADMERQMEELVGSFFCEWTETVNNPERRKYFEQFGNTEETVETIEVIKERHQNRPAYWPKDGANEDFKGHQWSSLSWQPIIQASHFTNTKPEVSSTNVKRGDTQLAIFKIKGKYYATQQMCPHKRAFVLSDGLIGDDDAGKYWVSCPYHKRNYDLNGEQAGRCSNDESMNIATFPAEEREDGWVYLKLPPTGELDSLLGTEKWKIKSTESEDPFEKVDKIYKGTRGKKIGDVKAAAKAVSCGGGANNIDW
;
A
#
# COMPACT_ATOMS: atom_id res chain seq x y z
N MET A 1 9.31 -30.80 -45.28
CA MET A 1 8.55 -31.71 -46.17
C MET A 1 7.51 -32.42 -45.32
N ALA A 2 6.24 -32.42 -45.72
CA ALA A 2 5.27 -33.46 -45.36
C ALA A 2 5.48 -34.67 -46.33
N PRO A 3 4.89 -35.88 -46.14
CA PRO A 3 3.42 -36.13 -46.07
C PRO A 3 3.00 -37.21 -45.01
N LEU A 4 1.84 -37.14 -44.33
CA LEU A 4 0.44 -37.55 -44.67
C LEU A 4 0.01 -39.00 -44.29
N MET A 5 -1.29 -39.10 -43.92
CA MET A 5 -2.31 -40.10 -44.31
C MET A 5 -2.61 -41.39 -43.49
N HIS A 6 -3.92 -41.56 -43.24
CA HIS A 6 -4.75 -42.79 -43.27
C HIS A 6 -4.45 -43.97 -42.28
N GLU A 7 -5.40 -44.80 -41.84
CA GLU A 7 -6.87 -44.68 -41.64
C GLU A 7 -7.34 -45.85 -40.73
N ASP A 8 -8.55 -45.78 -40.15
CA ASP A 8 -9.20 -46.85 -39.36
C ASP A 8 -9.90 -47.87 -40.30
N PRO A 9 -10.06 -49.18 -39.97
CA PRO A 9 -11.31 -49.60 -39.29
C PRO A 9 -11.30 -50.92 -38.46
N SER A 10 -12.42 -51.11 -37.71
CA SER A 10 -13.15 -52.40 -37.49
C SER A 10 -12.73 -53.36 -36.32
N ILE A 11 -13.61 -54.17 -35.66
CA ILE A 11 -15.09 -54.27 -35.61
C ILE A 11 -15.61 -55.06 -34.35
N GLU A 12 -16.80 -54.70 -33.85
CA GLU A 12 -17.84 -55.41 -33.04
C GLU A 12 -17.59 -56.28 -31.75
N GLY A 13 -18.39 -55.97 -30.71
CA GLY A 13 -19.17 -56.94 -29.90
C GLY A 13 -18.86 -57.05 -28.38
N VAL A 14 -19.72 -57.50 -27.46
CA VAL A 14 -21.16 -57.95 -27.41
C VAL A 14 -21.48 -58.30 -25.92
N ILE A 15 -22.62 -58.15 -25.22
CA ILE A 15 -23.94 -57.44 -25.28
C ILE A 15 -24.54 -57.44 -23.84
N ALA A 16 -25.24 -56.36 -23.39
CA ALA A 16 -26.37 -56.30 -22.39
C ALA A 16 -26.43 -54.92 -21.66
N GLY A 17 -27.58 -54.32 -21.30
CA GLY A 17 -28.98 -54.59 -21.68
C GLY A 17 -30.02 -54.18 -20.60
N ILE A 18 -30.92 -53.22 -20.91
CA ILE A 18 -32.34 -53.02 -20.47
C ILE A 18 -32.81 -51.64 -21.01
N GLY A 19 -34.11 -51.48 -21.34
CA GLY A 19 -34.68 -50.30 -22.05
C GLY A 19 -35.14 -49.13 -21.14
N SER A 20 -35.89 -48.14 -21.63
CA SER A 20 -36.67 -48.08 -22.89
C SER A 20 -37.09 -46.65 -23.33
N HIS A 21 -37.18 -46.43 -24.65
CA HIS A 21 -37.99 -45.41 -25.40
C HIS A 21 -38.22 -43.99 -24.84
N HIS A 22 -37.71 -42.98 -25.57
CA HIS A 22 -38.58 -42.00 -26.26
C HIS A 22 -37.84 -41.40 -27.47
N GLU A 23 -38.57 -40.69 -28.34
CA GLU A 23 -38.11 -40.25 -29.67
C GLU A 23 -37.31 -38.94 -29.65
N SER A 24 -36.39 -38.81 -30.61
CA SER A 24 -35.49 -37.66 -30.73
C SER A 24 -36.15 -36.46 -31.44
N ALA A 25 -36.40 -35.38 -30.70
CA ALA A 25 -36.53 -34.06 -31.31
C ALA A 25 -35.15 -33.53 -31.71
N VAL A 26 -34.94 -33.22 -33.00
CA VAL A 26 -33.68 -32.67 -33.49
C VAL A 26 -33.56 -31.22 -33.05
N GLN A 27 -32.72 -30.95 -32.03
CA GLN A 27 -32.37 -29.58 -31.66
C GLN A 27 -31.48 -28.97 -32.74
N THR A 28 -31.98 -27.92 -33.39
CA THR A 28 -31.16 -27.02 -34.21
C THR A 28 -30.18 -26.30 -33.30
N VAL A 29 -28.88 -26.52 -33.50
CA VAL A 29 -27.82 -25.78 -32.81
C VAL A 29 -27.90 -24.32 -33.24
N SER A 30 -28.38 -23.44 -32.35
CA SER A 30 -28.42 -22.01 -32.60
C SER A 30 -26.99 -21.47 -32.59
N SER A 31 -26.51 -20.97 -33.73
CA SER A 31 -25.26 -20.22 -33.79
C SER A 31 -25.38 -18.94 -32.96
N ARG A 32 -24.39 -18.70 -32.09
CA ARG A 32 -24.25 -17.44 -31.35
C ARG A 32 -24.04 -16.27 -32.31
N LYS A 33 -24.45 -15.07 -31.88
CA LYS A 33 -24.13 -13.81 -32.58
C LYS A 33 -22.71 -13.38 -32.23
N LYS A 34 -21.92 -12.99 -33.22
CA LYS A 34 -20.54 -12.57 -33.02
C LYS A 34 -20.43 -11.07 -32.77
N ILE A 35 -19.96 -10.67 -31.59
CA ILE A 35 -19.61 -9.29 -31.26
C ILE A 35 -18.13 -9.08 -31.54
N VAL A 36 -17.79 -8.10 -32.40
CA VAL A 36 -16.41 -7.62 -32.56
C VAL A 36 -16.25 -6.29 -31.84
N ILE A 37 -15.21 -6.17 -31.03
CA ILE A 37 -14.89 -4.96 -30.28
C ILE A 37 -13.54 -4.42 -30.79
N VAL A 38 -13.50 -3.16 -31.19
CA VAL A 38 -12.30 -2.49 -31.70
C VAL A 38 -11.72 -1.58 -30.61
N GLY A 39 -10.57 -1.94 -30.07
CA GLY A 39 -9.92 -1.31 -28.91
C GLY A 39 -10.08 -2.11 -27.62
N LEU A 40 -8.97 -2.35 -26.90
CA LEU A 40 -8.93 -3.07 -25.62
C LEU A 40 -8.68 -2.11 -24.43
N GLY A 41 -9.43 -1.00 -24.39
CA GLY A 41 -9.32 0.00 -23.35
C GLY A 41 -10.12 -0.32 -22.06
N MET A 42 -10.00 0.56 -21.06
CA MET A 42 -10.72 0.46 -19.77
C MET A 42 -12.25 0.39 -19.92
N VAL A 43 -12.79 1.04 -20.96
CA VAL A 43 -14.23 1.00 -21.29
C VAL A 43 -14.62 -0.32 -21.95
N ALA A 44 -13.79 -0.84 -22.87
CA ALA A 44 -14.01 -2.11 -23.53
C ALA A 44 -14.03 -3.27 -22.54
N ILE A 45 -13.09 -3.33 -21.59
CA ILE A 45 -13.08 -4.39 -20.58
C ILE A 45 -14.29 -4.30 -19.64
N SER A 46 -14.76 -3.10 -19.27
CA SER A 46 -15.99 -2.95 -18.47
C SER A 46 -17.24 -3.39 -19.24
N PHE A 47 -17.28 -3.19 -20.57
CA PHE A 47 -18.35 -3.75 -21.39
C PHE A 47 -18.30 -5.28 -21.40
N ILE A 48 -17.11 -5.86 -21.66
CA ILE A 48 -16.90 -7.33 -21.69
C ILE A 48 -17.28 -7.96 -20.36
N GLU A 49 -16.85 -7.41 -19.22
CA GLU A 49 -17.22 -7.90 -17.88
C GLU A 49 -18.73 -7.95 -17.66
N LYS A 50 -19.47 -6.90 -18.05
CA LYS A 50 -20.92 -6.84 -17.87
C LYS A 50 -21.66 -7.79 -18.82
N ILE A 51 -21.32 -7.81 -20.10
CA ILE A 51 -22.02 -8.68 -21.06
C ILE A 51 -21.72 -10.15 -20.81
N MET A 52 -20.49 -10.53 -20.44
CA MET A 52 -20.16 -11.91 -20.05
C MET A 52 -20.87 -12.33 -18.75
N LYS A 53 -21.10 -11.40 -17.81
CA LYS A 53 -21.92 -11.65 -16.61
C LYS A 53 -23.41 -11.84 -16.95
N TRP A 54 -23.97 -11.04 -17.85
CA TRP A 54 -25.40 -11.04 -18.16
C TRP A 54 -25.82 -12.04 -19.26
N ASP A 55 -24.91 -12.45 -20.14
CA ASP A 55 -25.15 -13.52 -21.12
C ASP A 55 -24.75 -14.92 -20.61
N ALA A 56 -24.25 -15.04 -19.38
CA ALA A 56 -23.76 -16.31 -18.80
C ALA A 56 -24.78 -17.46 -18.88
N GLU A 57 -26.07 -17.17 -18.70
CA GLU A 57 -27.17 -18.14 -18.80
C GLU A 57 -27.73 -18.27 -20.23
N GLN A 58 -27.89 -17.15 -20.95
CA GLN A 58 -28.54 -17.12 -22.27
C GLN A 58 -27.60 -17.57 -23.42
N ARG A 59 -26.29 -17.40 -23.22
CA ARG A 59 -25.16 -17.74 -24.10
C ARG A 59 -25.42 -17.41 -25.57
N GLN A 60 -25.95 -16.20 -25.81
CA GLN A 60 -26.31 -15.63 -27.10
C GLN A 60 -25.10 -15.20 -27.94
N TYR A 61 -23.98 -14.84 -27.30
CA TYR A 61 -22.89 -14.12 -27.95
C TYR A 61 -21.53 -14.85 -27.88
N ASP A 62 -20.75 -14.69 -28.96
CA ASP A 62 -19.30 -14.94 -28.98
C ASP A 62 -18.58 -13.60 -29.18
N ILE A 63 -17.57 -13.30 -28.37
CA ILE A 63 -16.90 -12.01 -28.33
C ILE A 63 -15.47 -12.11 -28.84
N VAL A 64 -15.10 -11.19 -29.74
CA VAL A 64 -13.73 -11.03 -30.24
C VAL A 64 -13.30 -9.57 -30.07
N VAL A 65 -12.33 -9.29 -29.19
CA VAL A 65 -11.75 -7.95 -29.04
C VAL A 65 -10.41 -7.83 -29.76
N ILE A 66 -10.21 -6.70 -30.46
CA ILE A 66 -9.03 -6.43 -31.27
C ILE A 66 -8.34 -5.18 -30.72
N GLY A 67 -7.16 -5.35 -30.11
CA GLY A 67 -6.34 -4.30 -29.52
C GLY A 67 -5.06 -4.06 -30.30
N GLU A 68 -4.78 -2.77 -30.56
CA GLU A 68 -3.54 -2.32 -31.21
C GLU A 68 -2.32 -2.44 -30.30
N GLU A 69 -2.45 -2.06 -29.02
CA GLU A 69 -1.38 -2.12 -28.03
C GLU A 69 -0.91 -3.57 -27.77
N GLN A 70 0.35 -3.72 -27.37
CA GLN A 70 0.99 -5.02 -27.10
C GLN A 70 0.53 -5.69 -25.79
N HIS A 71 -0.37 -5.06 -25.04
CA HIS A 71 -0.70 -5.37 -23.65
C HIS A 71 -2.19 -5.66 -23.42
N LEU A 72 -2.50 -6.37 -22.33
CA LEU A 72 -3.88 -6.53 -21.84
C LEU A 72 -4.47 -5.19 -21.34
N ALA A 73 -5.80 -5.11 -21.22
CA ALA A 73 -6.48 -3.89 -20.74
C ALA A 73 -5.97 -3.47 -19.36
N TYR A 74 -5.36 -2.29 -19.29
CA TYR A 74 -4.68 -1.77 -18.11
C TYR A 74 -5.23 -0.41 -17.66
N ASN A 75 -4.93 -0.03 -16.42
CA ASN A 75 -5.40 1.21 -15.81
C ASN A 75 -4.66 2.44 -16.35
N ARG A 76 -5.13 3.00 -17.47
CA ARG A 76 -4.56 4.21 -18.08
C ARG A 76 -4.68 5.48 -17.20
N VAL A 77 -5.59 5.50 -16.23
CA VAL A 77 -5.69 6.56 -15.20
C VAL A 77 -4.63 6.38 -14.09
N GLY A 78 -4.04 5.19 -13.98
CA GLY A 78 -2.96 4.87 -13.04
C GLY A 78 -1.55 5.01 -13.61
N LEU A 79 -1.37 5.52 -14.83
CA LEU A 79 -0.07 5.51 -15.54
C LEU A 79 1.11 6.10 -14.73
N SER A 80 0.85 7.03 -13.81
CA SER A 80 1.88 7.62 -12.96
C SER A 80 2.53 6.61 -12.02
N THR A 81 1.84 5.54 -11.59
CA THR A 81 2.45 4.52 -10.73
C THR A 81 3.46 3.64 -11.47
N PHE A 82 3.41 3.55 -12.80
CA PHE A 82 4.44 2.86 -13.60
C PHE A 82 5.84 3.45 -13.35
N PHE A 83 5.91 4.75 -13.03
CA PHE A 83 7.12 5.46 -12.63
C PHE A 83 7.62 5.08 -11.21
N GLU A 84 6.84 4.36 -10.41
CA GLU A 84 7.28 3.74 -9.15
C GLU A 84 7.78 2.29 -9.34
N HIS A 85 7.08 1.45 -10.14
CA HIS A 85 7.31 -0.01 -10.16
C HIS A 85 7.89 -0.62 -11.45
N ARG A 86 7.84 0.06 -12.62
CA ARG A 86 8.26 -0.49 -13.94
C ARG A 86 7.72 -1.90 -14.25
N LYS A 87 6.46 -2.12 -13.93
CA LYS A 87 5.73 -3.37 -14.18
C LYS A 87 4.34 -3.02 -14.69
N ILE A 88 3.95 -3.55 -15.83
CA ILE A 88 2.61 -3.29 -16.36
C ILE A 88 1.57 -4.23 -15.74
N GLU A 89 1.99 -5.37 -15.22
CA GLU A 89 1.13 -6.39 -14.61
C GLU A 89 0.39 -5.82 -13.39
N ASP A 90 1.05 -4.94 -12.63
CA ASP A 90 0.46 -4.22 -11.49
C ASP A 90 -0.61 -3.18 -11.92
N LEU A 91 -0.73 -2.88 -13.22
CA LEU A 91 -1.77 -2.01 -13.82
C LEU A 91 -2.89 -2.79 -14.54
N TYR A 92 -2.78 -4.10 -14.75
CA TYR A 92 -3.79 -4.88 -15.48
C TYR A 92 -5.14 -4.89 -14.73
N LEU A 93 -6.23 -4.66 -15.48
CA LEU A 93 -7.59 -4.56 -14.91
C LEU A 93 -8.24 -5.91 -14.60
N ASN A 94 -7.73 -6.97 -15.22
CA ASN A 94 -7.96 -8.38 -14.93
C ASN A 94 -6.65 -9.14 -15.17
N SER A 95 -6.38 -10.20 -14.41
CA SER A 95 -5.14 -10.96 -14.54
C SER A 95 -5.14 -11.88 -15.77
N GLN A 96 -3.97 -12.39 -16.17
CA GLN A 96 -3.80 -13.25 -17.35
C GLN A 96 -4.68 -14.52 -17.28
N GLU A 97 -4.92 -15.03 -16.07
CA GLU A 97 -5.77 -16.19 -15.79
C GLU A 97 -7.24 -15.92 -16.09
N TRP A 98 -7.72 -14.69 -15.86
CA TRP A 98 -9.11 -14.30 -16.17
C TRP A 98 -9.38 -14.40 -17.67
N TYR A 99 -8.51 -13.81 -18.51
CA TYR A 99 -8.58 -13.93 -19.97
C TYR A 99 -8.47 -15.40 -20.43
N SER A 100 -7.71 -16.22 -19.69
CA SER A 100 -7.49 -17.64 -20.01
C SER A 100 -8.62 -18.57 -19.49
N SER A 101 -9.57 -18.06 -18.71
CA SER A 101 -10.63 -18.87 -18.08
C SER A 101 -11.76 -19.26 -19.04
N PHE A 102 -11.92 -18.53 -20.14
CA PHE A 102 -13.00 -18.69 -21.14
C PHE A 102 -12.71 -19.82 -22.15
N THR A 103 -12.46 -21.03 -21.63
CA THR A 103 -12.02 -22.20 -22.38
C THR A 103 -13.06 -22.77 -23.36
N ASP A 104 -14.31 -22.30 -23.33
CA ASP A 104 -15.35 -22.65 -24.32
C ASP A 104 -15.28 -21.83 -25.62
N GLY A 105 -14.35 -20.87 -25.70
CA GLY A 105 -14.18 -19.99 -26.87
C GLY A 105 -15.18 -18.83 -26.94
N SER A 106 -16.02 -18.62 -25.91
CA SER A 106 -16.98 -17.49 -25.85
C SER A 106 -16.33 -16.11 -25.87
N PHE A 107 -15.07 -16.00 -25.45
CA PHE A 107 -14.30 -14.76 -25.49
C PHE A 107 -12.90 -15.01 -26.05
N ASN A 108 -12.52 -14.22 -27.05
CA ASN A 108 -11.21 -14.24 -27.70
C ASN A 108 -10.66 -12.82 -27.81
N TYR A 109 -9.34 -12.68 -27.85
CA TYR A 109 -8.69 -11.39 -28.00
C TYR A 109 -7.46 -11.46 -28.93
N HIS A 110 -7.19 -10.35 -29.61
CA HIS A 110 -5.99 -10.13 -30.41
C HIS A 110 -5.27 -8.89 -29.91
N LEU A 111 -3.99 -9.00 -29.54
CA LEU A 111 -3.10 -7.88 -29.21
C LEU A 111 -2.20 -7.56 -30.41
N ASN A 112 -1.44 -6.45 -30.37
CA ASN A 112 -0.55 -6.04 -31.47
C ASN A 112 -1.26 -5.91 -32.84
N THR A 113 -2.58 -5.66 -32.84
CA THR A 113 -3.45 -5.80 -34.01
C THR A 113 -4.32 -4.56 -34.16
N LEU A 114 -3.89 -3.61 -35.00
CA LEU A 114 -4.71 -2.48 -35.40
C LEU A 114 -5.82 -2.93 -36.36
N VAL A 115 -7.03 -2.37 -36.23
CA VAL A 115 -8.07 -2.42 -37.27
C VAL A 115 -7.86 -1.26 -38.24
N THR A 116 -7.82 -1.53 -39.54
CA THR A 116 -7.45 -0.56 -40.59
C THR A 116 -8.61 -0.16 -41.50
N GLU A 117 -9.68 -0.95 -41.53
CA GLU A 117 -10.87 -0.70 -42.35
C GLU A 117 -12.12 -1.43 -41.78
N ILE A 118 -13.31 -0.87 -42.04
CA ILE A 118 -14.60 -1.50 -41.72
C ILE A 118 -15.40 -1.56 -43.02
N ASP A 119 -15.77 -2.76 -43.46
CA ASP A 119 -16.75 -2.99 -44.53
C ASP A 119 -18.11 -3.25 -43.89
N ALA A 120 -18.86 -2.16 -43.68
CA ALA A 120 -20.20 -2.21 -43.11
C ALA A 120 -21.22 -2.96 -44.00
N THR A 121 -20.96 -3.09 -45.31
CA THR A 121 -21.86 -3.78 -46.24
C THR A 121 -21.73 -5.30 -46.13
N LYS A 122 -20.51 -5.81 -45.89
CA LYS A 122 -20.25 -7.24 -45.65
C LYS A 122 -20.18 -7.61 -44.16
N LYS A 123 -20.38 -6.64 -43.26
CA LYS A 123 -20.17 -6.75 -41.81
C LYS A 123 -18.85 -7.43 -41.43
N GLN A 124 -17.74 -6.82 -41.83
CA GLN A 124 -16.40 -7.30 -41.48
C GLN A 124 -15.41 -6.15 -41.26
N VAL A 125 -14.42 -6.37 -40.41
CA VAL A 125 -13.28 -5.45 -40.19
C VAL A 125 -11.99 -6.04 -40.74
N GLN A 126 -11.11 -5.21 -41.29
CA GLN A 126 -9.77 -5.62 -41.70
C GLN A 126 -8.74 -5.27 -40.62
N THR A 127 -7.81 -6.18 -40.34
CA THR A 127 -6.68 -5.94 -39.44
C THR A 127 -5.41 -5.58 -40.20
N SER A 128 -4.44 -4.99 -39.50
CA SER A 128 -3.09 -4.69 -40.00
C SER A 128 -2.32 -5.93 -40.49
N ALA A 129 -2.70 -7.12 -40.06
CA ALA A 129 -2.21 -8.40 -40.58
C ALA A 129 -2.84 -8.81 -41.94
N GLY A 130 -3.71 -7.96 -42.52
CA GLY A 130 -4.41 -8.19 -43.79
C GLY A 130 -5.68 -9.03 -43.70
N ASN A 131 -5.93 -9.67 -42.55
CA ASN A 131 -7.06 -10.58 -42.32
C ASN A 131 -8.39 -9.82 -42.17
N TRP A 132 -9.47 -10.42 -42.65
CA TRP A 132 -10.84 -9.93 -42.46
C TRP A 132 -11.58 -10.74 -41.39
N ILE A 133 -12.25 -10.05 -40.48
CA ILE A 133 -12.97 -10.64 -39.34
C ILE A 133 -14.43 -10.18 -39.42
N SER A 134 -15.34 -11.11 -39.70
CA SER A 134 -16.80 -10.87 -39.74
C SER A 134 -17.39 -10.58 -38.35
N TYR A 135 -18.51 -9.87 -38.31
CA TYR A 135 -19.28 -9.57 -37.10
C TYR A 135 -20.80 -9.62 -37.36
N ASP A 136 -21.59 -9.89 -36.31
CA ASP A 136 -23.02 -9.56 -36.29
C ASP A 136 -23.25 -8.14 -35.78
N LEU A 137 -22.52 -7.77 -34.71
CA LEU A 137 -22.50 -6.47 -34.06
C LEU A 137 -21.05 -5.96 -33.95
N LEU A 138 -20.82 -4.68 -34.22
CA LEU A 138 -19.52 -4.02 -34.07
C LEU A 138 -19.57 -2.96 -32.98
N ILE A 139 -18.57 -2.95 -32.09
CA ILE A 139 -18.47 -1.99 -30.99
C ILE A 139 -17.12 -1.26 -31.10
N LEU A 140 -17.19 0.06 -31.31
CA LEU A 140 -16.05 0.94 -31.45
C LEU A 140 -15.67 1.51 -30.07
N ALA A 141 -14.51 1.09 -29.57
CA ALA A 141 -13.94 1.49 -28.28
C ALA A 141 -12.46 1.96 -28.46
N THR A 142 -12.16 2.54 -29.62
CA THR A 142 -10.85 3.04 -30.06
C THR A 142 -10.27 4.14 -29.17
N GLY A 143 -11.12 4.86 -28.43
CA GLY A 143 -10.71 5.85 -27.45
C GLY A 143 -10.23 7.17 -28.08
N SER A 144 -9.03 7.61 -27.71
CA SER A 144 -8.47 8.91 -28.14
C SER A 144 -6.94 8.88 -28.16
N ASP A 145 -6.33 9.73 -29.00
CA ASP A 145 -4.89 9.97 -29.08
C ASP A 145 -4.50 11.30 -28.43
N ALA A 146 -3.23 11.43 -28.02
CA ALA A 146 -2.70 12.68 -27.48
C ALA A 146 -2.49 13.73 -28.59
N VAL A 147 -2.84 14.98 -28.31
CA VAL A 147 -2.69 16.08 -29.27
C VAL A 147 -1.28 16.68 -29.23
N LEU A 148 -0.58 16.65 -30.36
CA LEU A 148 0.62 17.43 -30.61
C LEU A 148 0.28 18.78 -31.26
N PRO A 149 1.10 19.84 -31.06
CA PRO A 149 0.88 21.13 -31.69
C PRO A 149 1.46 21.16 -33.12
N GLU A 150 0.78 20.50 -34.05
CA GLU A 150 1.17 20.35 -35.47
C GLU A 150 1.53 21.69 -36.18
N SER A 151 1.03 22.82 -35.67
CA SER A 151 1.31 24.17 -36.20
C SER A 151 2.57 24.86 -35.62
N THR A 152 3.21 24.27 -34.60
CA THR A 152 4.38 24.85 -33.93
C THR A 152 5.66 24.30 -34.56
N PRO A 153 6.56 25.12 -35.12
CA PRO A 153 7.79 24.63 -35.74
C PRO A 153 8.66 23.81 -34.75
N GLY A 154 9.06 22.61 -35.17
CA GLY A 154 9.84 21.65 -34.39
C GLY A 154 9.02 20.68 -33.52
N TYR A 155 7.70 20.60 -33.69
CA TYR A 155 6.83 19.65 -32.94
C TYR A 155 7.15 18.16 -33.19
N ASP A 156 7.93 17.86 -34.23
CA ASP A 156 8.34 16.55 -34.72
C ASP A 156 9.80 16.20 -34.38
N ALA A 157 10.45 17.00 -33.52
CA ALA A 157 11.84 16.81 -33.11
C ALA A 157 12.06 15.58 -32.20
N LYS A 158 13.30 15.07 -32.18
CA LYS A 158 13.73 14.07 -31.20
C LYS A 158 13.79 14.72 -29.82
N GLY A 159 13.16 14.11 -28.82
CA GLY A 159 12.94 14.72 -27.50
C GLY A 159 11.51 15.22 -27.28
N ILE A 160 10.63 15.13 -28.30
CA ILE A 160 9.19 15.35 -28.12
C ILE A 160 8.49 14.05 -27.69
N PHE A 161 7.66 14.14 -26.65
CA PHE A 161 6.88 13.04 -26.09
C PHE A 161 5.43 13.44 -25.83
N VAL A 162 4.60 12.44 -25.57
CA VAL A 162 3.23 12.58 -25.05
C VAL A 162 3.05 11.64 -23.84
N TYR A 163 1.95 11.77 -23.12
CA TYR A 163 1.64 10.95 -21.95
C TYR A 163 0.30 10.23 -22.16
N ARG A 164 0.33 9.01 -22.74
CA ARG A 164 -0.90 8.30 -23.17
C ARG A 164 -0.83 6.77 -23.15
N THR A 165 0.19 6.14 -23.73
CA THR A 165 0.39 4.68 -23.79
C THR A 165 1.55 4.24 -22.90
N ILE A 166 1.72 2.95 -22.62
CA ILE A 166 2.93 2.45 -21.91
C ILE A 166 4.17 2.66 -22.77
N ASP A 167 4.10 2.34 -24.07
CA ASP A 167 5.15 2.62 -25.07
C ASP A 167 5.62 4.09 -25.06
N ASP A 168 4.73 5.07 -24.85
CA ASP A 168 5.12 6.48 -24.66
C ASP A 168 5.99 6.70 -23.44
N LEU A 169 5.63 6.06 -22.32
CA LEU A 169 6.38 6.19 -21.07
C LEU A 169 7.72 5.48 -21.17
N GLU A 170 7.77 4.29 -21.79
CA GLU A 170 9.02 3.55 -21.98
C GLU A 170 10.00 4.32 -22.87
N ARG A 171 9.53 4.92 -23.97
CA ARG A 171 10.34 5.83 -24.81
C ARG A 171 10.82 7.07 -24.04
N LEU A 172 9.98 7.66 -23.19
CA LEU A 172 10.35 8.80 -22.33
C LEU A 172 11.38 8.40 -21.26
N ILE A 173 11.23 7.23 -20.64
CA ILE A 173 12.18 6.64 -19.67
C ILE A 173 13.54 6.39 -20.35
N GLU A 174 13.55 5.76 -21.53
CA GLU A 174 14.77 5.48 -22.28
C GLU A 174 15.49 6.77 -22.66
N PHE A 175 14.77 7.76 -23.20
CA PHE A 175 15.34 9.06 -23.57
C PHE A 175 15.89 9.83 -22.37
N ALA A 176 15.14 9.93 -21.27
CA ALA A 176 15.58 10.60 -20.05
C ALA A 176 16.85 9.94 -19.48
N SER A 177 16.97 8.60 -19.58
CA SER A 177 18.14 7.88 -19.11
C SER A 177 19.45 8.22 -19.85
N HIS A 178 19.37 8.87 -21.01
CA HIS A 178 20.51 9.37 -21.78
C HIS A 178 20.81 10.86 -21.54
N HIS A 179 19.86 11.65 -21.02
CA HIS A 179 19.95 13.12 -20.86
C HIS A 179 19.99 13.53 -19.38
N LYS A 180 20.84 12.85 -18.60
CA LYS A 180 20.83 12.95 -17.13
C LYS A 180 21.37 14.30 -16.62
N GLY A 181 20.61 14.93 -15.73
CA GLY A 181 20.91 16.23 -15.14
C GLY A 181 20.41 17.44 -15.95
N GLU A 182 19.77 17.20 -17.10
CA GLU A 182 19.27 18.25 -17.99
C GLU A 182 17.83 18.67 -17.66
N THR A 183 17.28 19.67 -18.38
CA THR A 183 15.94 20.20 -18.14
C THR A 183 14.90 19.50 -19.02
N GLY A 184 13.92 18.87 -18.36
CA GLY A 184 12.68 18.41 -18.98
C GLY A 184 11.56 19.46 -18.87
N VAL A 185 10.68 19.53 -19.86
CA VAL A 185 9.51 20.41 -19.89
C VAL A 185 8.24 19.59 -20.09
N THR A 186 7.17 19.93 -19.38
CA THR A 186 5.81 19.45 -19.65
C THR A 186 4.93 20.61 -20.07
N VAL A 187 4.15 20.46 -21.13
CA VAL A 187 3.32 21.55 -21.69
C VAL A 187 1.84 21.24 -21.53
N GLY A 188 1.15 22.06 -20.73
CA GLY A 188 -0.29 22.04 -20.48
C GLY A 188 -0.62 21.86 -19.00
N GLY A 189 -1.16 22.88 -18.33
CA GLY A 189 -1.52 22.85 -16.91
C GLY A 189 -2.81 22.08 -16.58
N GLY A 190 -3.13 21.04 -17.36
CA GLY A 190 -4.27 20.15 -17.15
C GLY A 190 -3.93 18.93 -16.29
N LEU A 191 -4.90 18.03 -16.09
CA LEU A 191 -4.73 16.79 -15.31
C LEU A 191 -3.54 15.96 -15.78
N LEU A 192 -3.54 15.55 -17.07
CA LEU A 192 -2.47 14.77 -17.68
C LEU A 192 -1.11 15.46 -17.64
N GLY A 193 -1.06 16.80 -17.65
CA GLY A 193 0.20 17.55 -17.58
C GLY A 193 0.76 17.67 -16.16
N LEU A 194 -0.09 17.69 -15.14
CA LEU A 194 0.36 17.55 -13.76
C LEU A 194 0.86 16.13 -13.45
N GLU A 195 0.20 15.12 -14.02
CA GLU A 195 0.64 13.73 -13.90
C GLU A 195 1.95 13.48 -14.67
N ALA A 196 2.07 13.94 -15.91
CA ALA A 196 3.28 13.84 -16.71
C ALA A 196 4.46 14.62 -16.09
N ALA A 197 4.23 15.83 -15.55
CA ALA A 197 5.28 16.58 -14.87
C ALA A 197 5.75 15.89 -13.58
N LYS A 198 4.83 15.26 -12.83
CA LYS A 198 5.21 14.43 -11.67
C LYS A 198 6.00 13.20 -12.11
N ALA A 199 5.52 12.47 -13.10
CA ALA A 199 6.21 11.31 -13.67
C ALA A 199 7.63 11.64 -14.15
N MET A 200 7.82 12.75 -14.87
CA MET A 200 9.14 13.24 -15.29
C MET A 200 10.03 13.63 -14.10
N THR A 201 9.45 14.13 -13.00
CA THR A 201 10.19 14.44 -11.77
C THR A 201 10.61 13.16 -11.02
N ASP A 202 9.72 12.16 -10.97
CA ASP A 202 9.93 10.86 -10.32
C ASP A 202 10.91 9.93 -11.07
N LEU A 203 11.37 10.33 -12.26
CA LEU A 203 12.48 9.66 -12.93
C LEU A 203 13.82 9.85 -12.20
N GLU A 204 13.97 10.94 -11.43
CA GLU A 204 15.24 11.43 -10.86
C GLU A 204 16.38 11.69 -11.87
N ASP A 205 16.16 11.39 -13.16
CA ASP A 205 17.14 11.56 -14.23
C ASP A 205 17.24 13.01 -14.74
N PHE A 206 16.14 13.76 -14.81
CA PHE A 206 16.17 15.18 -15.16
C PHE A 206 16.66 16.03 -13.97
N GLY A 207 17.58 16.96 -14.22
CA GLY A 207 18.09 17.89 -13.20
C GLY A 207 17.11 19.00 -12.82
N SER A 208 16.14 19.29 -13.70
CA SER A 208 14.94 20.05 -13.36
C SER A 208 13.77 19.71 -14.29
N VAL A 209 12.55 19.84 -13.79
CA VAL A 209 11.32 19.70 -14.59
C VAL A 209 10.50 20.98 -14.49
N LYS A 210 10.05 21.49 -15.64
CA LYS A 210 9.26 22.73 -15.76
C LYS A 210 7.88 22.45 -16.36
N LEU A 211 6.82 22.89 -15.69
CA LEU A 211 5.47 22.87 -16.23
C LEU A 211 5.14 24.21 -16.90
N VAL A 212 4.96 24.20 -18.21
CA VAL A 212 4.50 25.35 -19.01
C VAL A 212 2.98 25.29 -19.13
N ASP A 213 2.28 26.36 -18.74
CA ASP A 213 0.85 26.50 -19.03
C ASP A 213 0.47 27.87 -19.59
N ARG A 214 -0.50 27.86 -20.51
CA ARG A 214 -1.02 29.06 -21.18
C ARG A 214 -2.04 29.82 -20.36
N ASN A 215 -2.61 29.20 -19.32
CA ASN A 215 -3.60 29.81 -18.45
C ASN A 215 -2.91 30.59 -17.32
N LYS A 216 -3.69 31.24 -16.45
CA LYS A 216 -3.16 31.99 -15.29
C LYS A 216 -2.90 31.11 -14.06
N TYR A 217 -3.41 29.89 -14.08
CA TYR A 217 -3.42 28.93 -12.99
C TYR A 217 -3.70 27.54 -13.58
N VAL A 218 -3.18 26.48 -12.94
CA VAL A 218 -3.43 25.10 -13.37
C VAL A 218 -4.91 24.71 -13.16
N LEU A 219 -5.37 23.70 -13.90
CA LEU A 219 -6.72 23.12 -13.80
C LEU A 219 -7.86 24.10 -14.12
N ALA A 220 -7.62 25.08 -15.02
CA ALA A 220 -8.60 26.08 -15.43
C ALA A 220 -9.88 25.54 -16.13
N ARG A 221 -10.00 24.22 -16.33
CA ARG A 221 -11.24 23.53 -16.76
C ARG A 221 -12.09 23.01 -15.59
N GLN A 222 -11.54 22.93 -14.38
CA GLN A 222 -12.19 22.39 -13.17
C GLN A 222 -12.27 23.42 -12.03
N LEU A 223 -11.29 24.32 -11.95
CA LEU A 223 -11.09 25.26 -10.85
C LEU A 223 -11.22 26.72 -11.32
N ASP A 224 -11.56 27.61 -10.39
CA ASP A 224 -11.42 29.05 -10.60
C ASP A 224 -10.03 29.58 -10.18
N ALA A 225 -9.85 30.90 -10.27
CA ALA A 225 -8.57 31.54 -10.05
C ALA A 225 -8.04 31.44 -8.61
N ASP A 226 -8.91 31.39 -7.59
CA ASP A 226 -8.45 31.23 -6.21
C ASP A 226 -8.00 29.79 -5.96
N ALA A 227 -8.83 28.83 -6.37
CA ALA A 227 -8.55 27.41 -6.22
C ALA A 227 -7.30 26.97 -7.00
N GLY A 228 -7.19 27.38 -8.28
CA GLY A 228 -6.03 27.06 -9.12
C GLY A 228 -4.73 27.76 -8.70
N SER A 229 -4.81 28.94 -8.08
CA SER A 229 -3.62 29.60 -7.49
C SER A 229 -3.11 28.84 -6.28
N LEU A 230 -3.99 28.40 -5.38
CA LEU A 230 -3.63 27.61 -4.21
C LEU A 230 -3.01 26.25 -4.59
N VAL A 231 -3.55 25.60 -5.63
CA VAL A 231 -2.95 24.38 -6.20
C VAL A 231 -1.58 24.68 -6.82
N THR A 232 -1.41 25.78 -7.54
CA THR A 232 -0.10 26.21 -8.09
C THR A 232 0.95 26.41 -6.98
N GLU A 233 0.57 27.05 -5.87
CA GLU A 233 1.45 27.29 -4.72
C GLU A 233 1.95 25.97 -4.10
N LYS A 234 1.03 25.03 -3.83
CA LYS A 234 1.37 23.71 -3.29
C LYS A 234 2.21 22.85 -4.24
N ILE A 235 2.01 22.99 -5.55
CA ILE A 235 2.83 22.29 -6.56
C ILE A 235 4.28 22.81 -6.56
N ARG A 236 4.48 24.13 -6.38
CA ARG A 236 5.81 24.73 -6.27
C ARG A 236 6.52 24.38 -4.96
N GLU A 237 5.80 24.27 -3.84
CA GLU A 237 6.34 23.74 -2.58
C GLU A 237 6.90 22.31 -2.71
N LEU A 238 6.36 21.54 -3.66
CA LEU A 238 6.79 20.17 -3.96
C LEU A 238 7.93 20.10 -5.01
N GLY A 239 8.50 21.25 -5.39
CA GLY A 239 9.71 21.34 -6.23
C GLY A 239 9.46 21.47 -7.73
N LEU A 240 8.21 21.44 -8.22
CA LEU A 240 7.91 21.63 -9.63
C LEU A 240 7.85 23.12 -9.98
N ASP A 241 8.68 23.57 -10.92
CA ASP A 241 8.62 24.93 -11.45
C ASP A 241 7.42 25.07 -12.40
N VAL A 242 6.65 26.15 -12.28
CA VAL A 242 5.39 26.35 -13.01
C VAL A 242 5.38 27.72 -13.69
N MET A 243 5.47 27.72 -15.02
CA MET A 243 5.52 28.88 -15.89
C MET A 243 4.13 29.17 -16.48
N HIS A 244 3.37 30.04 -15.82
CA HIS A 244 2.03 30.46 -16.24
C HIS A 244 2.02 31.51 -17.35
N GLN A 245 0.90 31.58 -18.06
CA GLN A 245 0.67 32.43 -19.23
C GLN A 245 1.66 32.25 -20.40
N LYS A 246 2.43 31.16 -20.41
CA LYS A 246 3.40 30.84 -21.47
C LYS A 246 2.78 29.95 -22.55
N LYS A 247 3.16 30.20 -23.80
CA LYS A 247 2.80 29.38 -24.97
C LYS A 247 4.02 29.20 -25.85
N VAL A 248 4.26 27.97 -26.30
CA VAL A 248 5.36 27.64 -27.23
C VAL A 248 5.06 28.26 -28.61
N ALA A 249 5.90 29.20 -29.04
CA ALA A 249 5.85 29.75 -30.41
C ALA A 249 6.72 28.93 -31.37
N ARG A 250 7.87 28.44 -30.89
CA ARG A 250 8.78 27.56 -31.61
C ARG A 250 9.53 26.64 -30.65
N ILE A 251 9.79 25.42 -31.09
CA ILE A 251 10.78 24.52 -30.50
C ILE A 251 12.10 24.75 -31.23
N GLU A 252 13.17 24.99 -30.49
CA GLU A 252 14.51 25.18 -31.02
C GLU A 252 15.21 23.82 -31.11
N THR A 253 15.91 23.57 -32.21
CA THR A 253 16.52 22.28 -32.53
C THR A 253 17.93 22.43 -33.07
N ASP A 254 18.73 21.37 -32.97
CA ASP A 254 20.08 21.28 -33.56
C ASP A 254 20.06 20.78 -35.02
N GLU A 255 21.25 20.59 -35.61
CA GLU A 255 21.41 20.09 -36.99
C GLU A 255 20.94 18.63 -37.17
N GLU A 256 20.76 17.87 -36.09
CA GLU A 256 20.25 16.50 -36.09
C GLU A 256 18.74 16.40 -35.76
N ASN A 257 18.07 17.55 -35.60
CA ASN A 257 16.69 17.69 -35.14
C ASN A 257 16.42 17.15 -33.72
N ASN A 258 17.40 17.23 -32.82
CA ASN A 258 17.19 17.09 -31.37
C ASN A 258 16.67 18.41 -30.79
N VAL A 259 15.80 18.36 -29.78
CA VAL A 259 15.34 19.56 -29.05
C VAL A 259 16.51 20.16 -28.25
N THR A 260 16.69 21.48 -28.36
CA THR A 260 17.66 22.26 -27.56
C THR A 260 16.99 23.33 -26.68
N GLY A 261 15.75 23.72 -26.99
CA GLY A 261 15.02 24.70 -26.19
C GLY A 261 13.62 25.04 -26.70
N ILE A 262 12.99 25.98 -26.02
CA ILE A 262 11.68 26.56 -26.37
C ILE A 262 11.83 28.08 -26.49
N THR A 263 11.21 28.64 -27.52
CA THR A 263 10.89 30.08 -27.62
C THR A 263 9.39 30.29 -27.43
N PHE A 264 9.01 31.17 -26.50
CA PHE A 264 7.61 31.49 -26.21
C PHE A 264 7.06 32.64 -27.07
N GLU A 265 5.72 32.78 -27.15
CA GLU A 265 5.05 33.88 -27.88
C GLU A 265 5.46 35.30 -27.40
N ASP A 266 5.93 35.44 -26.16
CA ASP A 266 6.42 36.71 -25.60
C ASP A 266 7.94 36.94 -25.78
N GLY A 267 8.62 36.05 -26.50
CA GLY A 267 10.05 36.16 -26.84
C GLY A 267 11.02 35.66 -25.77
N GLU A 268 10.53 35.24 -24.61
CA GLU A 268 11.35 34.54 -23.62
C GLU A 268 11.76 33.15 -24.14
N LYS A 269 12.95 32.69 -23.74
CA LYS A 269 13.48 31.37 -24.09
C LYS A 269 13.88 30.57 -22.86
N ILE A 270 13.77 29.24 -22.95
CA ILE A 270 14.33 28.29 -21.99
C ILE A 270 15.05 27.15 -22.72
N ASP A 271 16.19 26.72 -22.18
CA ASP A 271 16.95 25.57 -22.67
C ASP A 271 16.35 24.27 -22.10
N CYS A 272 16.17 23.26 -22.93
CA CYS A 272 15.65 21.93 -22.54
C CYS A 272 15.93 20.89 -23.62
N CYS A 273 16.03 19.61 -23.24
CA CYS A 273 16.24 18.50 -24.18
C CYS A 273 15.01 17.60 -24.37
N CYS A 274 14.01 17.72 -23.50
CA CYS A 274 12.81 16.88 -23.49
C CYS A 274 11.56 17.73 -23.31
N ILE A 275 10.53 17.53 -24.14
CA ILE A 275 9.23 18.21 -24.06
C ILE A 275 8.10 17.18 -24.13
N CYS A 276 7.37 16.99 -23.02
CA CYS A 276 6.16 16.16 -22.99
C CYS A 276 4.91 17.04 -23.18
N PHE A 277 4.16 16.83 -24.26
CA PHE A 277 2.90 17.53 -24.51
C PHE A 277 1.72 16.82 -23.85
N ALA A 278 0.96 17.58 -23.07
CA ALA A 278 -0.27 17.16 -22.39
C ALA A 278 -1.42 18.17 -22.64
N ILE A 279 -1.47 18.73 -23.85
CA ILE A 279 -2.35 19.84 -24.22
C ILE A 279 -3.80 19.43 -24.56
N GLY A 280 -4.07 18.12 -24.68
CA GLY A 280 -5.40 17.56 -24.90
C GLY A 280 -5.35 16.16 -25.53
N VAL A 281 -6.53 15.59 -25.77
CA VAL A 281 -6.71 14.36 -26.56
C VAL A 281 -7.71 14.59 -27.70
N ARG A 282 -7.58 13.83 -28.79
CA ARG A 282 -8.46 13.82 -29.97
C ARG A 282 -9.11 12.44 -30.07
N PRO A 283 -10.46 12.32 -30.13
CA PRO A 283 -11.15 11.05 -30.34
C PRO A 283 -10.64 10.31 -31.58
N ARG A 284 -10.46 8.98 -31.50
CA ARG A 284 -10.01 8.15 -32.63
C ARG A 284 -11.18 7.66 -33.47
N ASP A 285 -11.53 8.41 -34.51
CA ASP A 285 -12.68 8.15 -35.39
C ASP A 285 -12.30 7.89 -36.86
N GLU A 286 -11.02 7.60 -37.13
CA GLU A 286 -10.42 7.51 -38.47
C GLU A 286 -11.09 6.44 -39.36
N LEU A 287 -11.63 5.40 -38.74
CA LEU A 287 -12.37 4.32 -39.40
C LEU A 287 -13.73 4.79 -39.97
N GLY A 288 -14.33 5.83 -39.39
CA GLY A 288 -15.72 6.20 -39.64
C GLY A 288 -15.98 6.73 -41.05
N ALA A 289 -15.10 7.62 -41.52
CA ALA A 289 -15.21 8.24 -42.84
C ALA A 289 -15.18 7.21 -44.00
N LYS A 290 -14.42 6.12 -43.87
CA LYS A 290 -14.44 4.99 -44.82
C LYS A 290 -15.68 4.11 -44.67
N ALA A 291 -16.12 3.89 -43.43
CA ALA A 291 -17.23 3.01 -43.08
C ALA A 291 -18.62 3.59 -43.41
N GLY A 292 -18.71 4.89 -43.71
CA GLY A 292 -19.98 5.61 -43.85
C GLY A 292 -20.62 6.00 -42.51
N ILE A 293 -19.82 6.02 -41.43
CA ILE A 293 -20.26 6.43 -40.09
C ILE A 293 -20.12 7.94 -39.95
N GLU A 294 -21.14 8.59 -39.39
CA GLU A 294 -21.13 10.02 -39.10
C GLU A 294 -20.16 10.35 -37.95
N CYS A 295 -19.27 11.30 -38.19
CA CYS A 295 -18.24 11.77 -37.25
C CYS A 295 -18.50 13.24 -36.90
N ALA A 296 -18.36 13.59 -35.62
CA ALA A 296 -18.65 14.94 -35.14
C ALA A 296 -17.57 15.95 -35.61
N PRO A 297 -17.89 17.25 -35.81
CA PRO A 297 -16.94 18.27 -36.28
C PRO A 297 -15.72 18.56 -35.37
N ARG A 298 -15.58 17.85 -34.26
CA ARG A 298 -14.44 17.93 -33.31
C ARG A 298 -13.81 16.56 -33.03
N GLY A 299 -14.14 15.55 -33.83
CA GLY A 299 -13.80 14.14 -33.63
C GLY A 299 -14.86 13.39 -32.82
N GLY A 300 -14.92 12.08 -33.09
CA GLY A 300 -15.74 11.08 -32.40
C GLY A 300 -16.95 10.64 -33.23
N PHE A 301 -17.21 9.34 -33.26
CA PHE A 301 -18.39 8.74 -33.90
C PHE A 301 -19.66 9.30 -33.25
N VAL A 302 -20.58 9.84 -34.05
CA VAL A 302 -21.86 10.37 -33.55
C VAL A 302 -22.73 9.21 -33.08
N ILE A 303 -23.28 9.33 -31.86
CA ILE A 303 -24.12 8.31 -31.24
C ILE A 303 -25.47 8.86 -30.75
N ASN A 304 -26.51 8.03 -30.84
CA ASN A 304 -27.82 8.27 -30.20
C ASN A 304 -27.80 7.87 -28.71
N GLU A 305 -28.93 8.03 -28.00
CA GLU A 305 -29.05 7.65 -26.58
C GLU A 305 -28.99 6.13 -26.34
N SER A 306 -29.15 5.31 -27.39
CA SER A 306 -28.94 3.85 -27.35
C SER A 306 -27.50 3.44 -27.74
N LEU A 307 -26.61 4.42 -27.96
CA LEU A 307 -25.19 4.26 -28.31
C LEU A 307 -24.93 3.70 -29.71
N GLU A 308 -25.96 3.68 -30.56
CA GLU A 308 -25.87 3.33 -31.98
C GLU A 308 -25.32 4.51 -32.78
N THR A 309 -24.50 4.18 -33.78
CA THR A 309 -24.00 5.15 -34.75
C THR A 309 -25.01 5.36 -35.90
N SER A 310 -24.65 6.17 -36.91
CA SER A 310 -25.44 6.32 -38.14
C SER A 310 -25.54 5.03 -38.98
N VAL A 311 -24.79 3.98 -38.64
CA VAL A 311 -24.80 2.68 -39.33
C VAL A 311 -25.35 1.61 -38.39
N SER A 312 -26.38 0.89 -38.85
CA SER A 312 -27.06 -0.16 -38.08
C SER A 312 -26.10 -1.31 -37.70
N ASP A 313 -26.33 -1.89 -36.52
CA ASP A 313 -25.46 -2.89 -35.88
C ASP A 313 -24.02 -2.42 -35.56
N ILE A 314 -23.72 -1.11 -35.67
CA ILE A 314 -22.45 -0.50 -35.24
C ILE A 314 -22.70 0.52 -34.11
N TYR A 315 -22.04 0.28 -32.98
CA TYR A 315 -22.12 1.05 -31.74
C TYR A 315 -20.77 1.71 -31.42
N ALA A 316 -20.77 2.79 -30.63
CA ALA A 316 -19.52 3.38 -30.11
C ALA A 316 -19.62 3.73 -28.62
N ILE A 317 -18.56 3.44 -27.86
CA ILE A 317 -18.49 3.66 -26.40
C ILE A 317 -17.13 4.22 -25.95
N GLY A 318 -17.14 5.07 -24.92
CA GLY A 318 -15.93 5.69 -24.38
C GLY A 318 -15.50 6.96 -25.12
N GLU A 319 -14.20 7.28 -25.10
CA GLU A 319 -13.69 8.58 -25.60
C GLU A 319 -13.86 8.79 -27.12
N CYS A 320 -14.04 7.72 -27.90
CA CYS A 320 -14.32 7.78 -29.34
C CYS A 320 -15.79 8.08 -29.66
N ALA A 321 -16.70 8.05 -28.67
CA ALA A 321 -18.13 8.26 -28.87
C ALA A 321 -18.53 9.72 -28.58
N SER A 322 -19.26 10.33 -29.51
CA SER A 322 -19.68 11.73 -29.49
C SER A 322 -21.19 11.86 -29.37
N TRP A 323 -21.66 12.20 -28.16
CA TRP A 323 -23.07 12.37 -27.83
C TRP A 323 -23.40 13.87 -27.76
N GLU A 324 -24.49 14.33 -28.40
CA GLU A 324 -24.78 15.77 -28.61
C GLU A 324 -23.58 16.57 -29.21
N ASN A 325 -22.74 15.95 -30.06
CA ASN A 325 -21.47 16.52 -30.54
C ASN A 325 -20.47 16.87 -29.40
N GLN A 326 -20.49 16.11 -28.30
CA GLN A 326 -19.61 16.25 -27.14
C GLN A 326 -18.94 14.91 -26.80
N THR A 327 -17.63 14.96 -26.57
CA THR A 327 -16.80 13.85 -26.06
C THR A 327 -16.24 14.24 -24.70
N PHE A 328 -16.38 13.39 -23.68
CA PHE A 328 -16.20 13.82 -22.28
C PHE A 328 -14.76 13.75 -21.76
N GLY A 329 -13.90 12.90 -22.32
CA GLY A 329 -12.48 12.82 -21.94
C GLY A 329 -12.21 12.42 -20.48
N ILE A 330 -13.14 11.66 -19.89
CA ILE A 330 -13.07 11.08 -18.54
C ILE A 330 -13.69 9.67 -18.56
N ILE A 331 -13.26 8.80 -17.63
CA ILE A 331 -13.63 7.38 -17.64
C ILE A 331 -15.10 7.11 -17.28
N ALA A 332 -15.67 7.80 -16.29
CA ALA A 332 -16.99 7.44 -15.74
C ALA A 332 -18.14 7.43 -16.78
N PRO A 333 -18.28 8.43 -17.69
CA PRO A 333 -19.24 8.35 -18.80
C PRO A 333 -19.01 7.16 -19.73
N GLY A 334 -17.78 6.73 -19.94
CA GLY A 334 -17.48 5.53 -20.72
C GLY A 334 -17.95 4.24 -20.04
N ILE A 335 -17.85 4.17 -18.71
CA ILE A 335 -18.36 3.03 -17.92
C ILE A 335 -19.90 3.02 -17.89
N GLU A 336 -20.53 4.20 -17.90
CA GLU A 336 -21.98 4.37 -18.08
C GLU A 336 -22.42 3.92 -19.49
N MET A 337 -21.72 4.35 -20.55
CA MET A 337 -21.96 3.87 -21.92
C MET A 337 -21.84 2.35 -22.02
N ALA A 338 -20.80 1.77 -21.41
CA ALA A 338 -20.62 0.31 -21.36
C ALA A 338 -21.78 -0.40 -20.63
N ASP A 339 -22.37 0.22 -19.60
CA ASP A 339 -23.52 -0.33 -18.86
C ASP A 339 -24.83 -0.27 -19.66
N VAL A 340 -25.11 0.87 -20.30
CA VAL A 340 -26.28 1.06 -21.17
C VAL A 340 -26.23 0.07 -22.34
N LEU A 341 -25.07 -0.08 -23.00
CA LEU A 341 -24.95 -0.97 -24.15
C LEU A 341 -25.04 -2.45 -23.75
N SER A 342 -24.34 -2.90 -22.71
CA SER A 342 -24.42 -4.31 -22.30
C SER A 342 -25.82 -4.67 -21.81
N PHE A 343 -26.54 -3.75 -21.17
CA PHE A 343 -27.90 -3.99 -20.70
C PHE A 343 -28.86 -4.18 -21.87
N ASN A 344 -28.86 -3.24 -22.82
CA ASN A 344 -29.73 -3.26 -24.01
C ASN A 344 -29.48 -4.49 -24.91
N LEU A 345 -28.27 -5.06 -24.88
CA LEU A 345 -27.92 -6.27 -25.64
C LEU A 345 -28.39 -7.57 -24.99
N THR A 346 -28.51 -7.66 -23.65
CA THR A 346 -28.88 -8.91 -22.94
C THR A 346 -30.31 -8.94 -22.39
N HIS A 347 -30.90 -7.80 -22.03
CA HIS A 347 -32.22 -7.71 -21.40
C HIS A 347 -33.33 -7.46 -22.46
N ARG A 348 -33.36 -8.31 -23.50
CA ARG A 348 -34.30 -8.16 -24.63
C ARG A 348 -35.74 -8.44 -24.22
N GLY A 349 -36.47 -7.39 -23.82
CA GLY A 349 -37.86 -7.45 -23.38
C GLY A 349 -38.20 -6.43 -22.29
N GLU A 350 -37.18 -5.84 -21.66
CA GLU A 350 -37.33 -4.73 -20.72
C GLU A 350 -37.27 -3.36 -21.44
N ASP A 351 -37.65 -2.29 -20.75
CA ASP A 351 -37.50 -0.93 -21.27
C ASP A 351 -35.99 -0.60 -21.47
N PRO A 352 -35.56 -0.16 -22.67
CA PRO A 352 -34.14 0.04 -22.95
C PRO A 352 -33.58 1.22 -22.16
N LYS A 353 -32.41 1.00 -21.54
CA LYS A 353 -31.61 2.06 -20.94
C LYS A 353 -31.22 3.08 -22.01
N ARG A 354 -31.11 4.34 -21.58
CA ARG A 354 -30.68 5.47 -22.40
C ARG A 354 -29.49 6.14 -21.74
N PHE A 355 -28.47 6.47 -22.52
CA PHE A 355 -27.40 7.35 -22.09
C PHE A 355 -27.92 8.79 -21.99
N HIS A 356 -27.43 9.52 -20.98
CA HIS A 356 -27.87 10.87 -20.66
C HIS A 356 -26.65 11.81 -20.55
N ARG A 357 -26.86 13.12 -20.37
CA ARG A 357 -25.74 14.04 -20.11
C ARG A 357 -25.06 13.59 -18.81
N PRO A 358 -23.80 13.13 -18.85
CA PRO A 358 -23.20 12.42 -17.73
C PRO A 358 -22.69 13.40 -16.66
N ASP A 359 -22.45 12.87 -15.46
CA ASP A 359 -21.81 13.63 -14.40
C ASP A 359 -20.32 13.90 -14.73
N LEU A 360 -19.96 15.18 -14.77
CA LEU A 360 -18.57 15.63 -14.96
C LEU A 360 -17.86 15.90 -13.63
N SER A 361 -18.52 15.64 -12.49
CA SER A 361 -17.92 15.76 -11.17
C SER A 361 -16.69 14.88 -11.03
N THR A 362 -15.63 15.47 -10.50
CA THR A 362 -14.28 14.93 -10.50
C THR A 362 -13.67 15.13 -9.12
N LYS A 363 -13.16 14.07 -8.50
CA LYS A 363 -12.36 14.12 -7.27
C LYS A 363 -11.06 13.35 -7.48
N LEU A 364 -9.94 14.00 -7.22
CA LEU A 364 -8.59 13.55 -7.54
C LEU A 364 -7.61 13.90 -6.43
N LYS A 365 -6.43 13.26 -6.47
CA LYS A 365 -5.28 13.59 -5.63
C LYS A 365 -4.07 13.85 -6.52
N LEU A 366 -3.80 15.12 -6.79
CA LEU A 366 -2.76 15.56 -7.72
C LEU A 366 -1.55 16.02 -6.93
N LEU A 367 -0.39 15.40 -7.15
CA LEU A 367 0.85 15.72 -6.43
C LEU A 367 0.73 15.62 -4.88
N GLY A 368 -0.28 14.90 -4.38
CA GLY A 368 -0.59 14.80 -2.94
C GLY A 368 -1.65 15.80 -2.46
N VAL A 369 -1.97 16.84 -3.24
CA VAL A 369 -3.07 17.80 -2.99
C VAL A 369 -4.40 17.14 -3.37
N ASP A 370 -5.35 17.06 -2.44
CA ASP A 370 -6.71 16.61 -2.75
C ASP A 370 -7.51 17.75 -3.40
N VAL A 371 -8.11 17.46 -4.55
CA VAL A 371 -8.82 18.43 -5.40
C VAL A 371 -10.15 17.83 -5.85
N ALA A 372 -11.23 18.60 -5.79
CA ALA A 372 -12.52 18.18 -6.33
C ALA A 372 -13.34 19.34 -6.93
N SER A 373 -14.15 19.02 -7.94
CA SER A 373 -15.15 19.89 -8.56
C SER A 373 -16.41 19.06 -8.83
N PHE A 374 -17.59 19.54 -8.42
CA PHE A 374 -18.85 18.77 -8.50
C PHE A 374 -20.04 19.60 -8.99
N GLY A 375 -21.02 18.94 -9.58
CA GLY A 375 -22.21 19.57 -10.13
C GLY A 375 -21.89 20.62 -11.21
N ASP A 376 -22.64 21.72 -11.21
CA ASP A 376 -22.38 22.86 -12.09
C ASP A 376 -21.42 23.87 -11.44
N PHE A 377 -20.17 23.45 -11.25
CA PHE A 377 -19.11 24.17 -10.52
C PHE A 377 -18.67 25.53 -11.10
N PHE A 378 -19.24 25.96 -12.24
CA PHE A 378 -19.05 27.29 -12.84
C PHE A 378 -20.39 28.03 -13.08
N ALA A 379 -21.49 27.66 -12.43
CA ALA A 379 -22.80 28.31 -12.58
C ALA A 379 -22.80 29.83 -12.28
N ASP A 380 -21.78 30.34 -11.58
CA ASP A 380 -21.54 31.76 -11.31
C ASP A 380 -20.79 32.50 -12.43
N ARG A 381 -20.02 31.78 -13.26
CA ARG A 381 -19.28 32.30 -14.42
C ARG A 381 -20.04 32.12 -15.73
N ASP A 382 -20.53 30.90 -15.97
CA ASP A 382 -21.14 30.48 -17.25
C ASP A 382 -22.68 30.54 -17.20
N GLY A 383 -23.24 30.71 -16.00
CA GLY A 383 -24.68 30.61 -15.73
C GLY A 383 -25.12 29.16 -15.42
N PRO A 384 -26.18 28.96 -14.61
CA PRO A 384 -26.64 27.64 -14.23
C PRO A 384 -27.26 26.89 -15.42
N LYS A 385 -26.70 25.70 -15.72
CA LYS A 385 -27.16 24.77 -16.77
C LYS A 385 -28.55 24.19 -16.48
N PHE A 386 -28.92 24.10 -15.20
CA PHE A 386 -30.24 23.68 -14.74
C PHE A 386 -30.65 24.48 -13.49
N LEU A 387 -31.95 24.57 -13.22
CA LEU A 387 -32.50 25.12 -11.98
C LEU A 387 -33.68 24.25 -11.53
N PRO A 388 -33.67 23.71 -10.30
CA PRO A 388 -34.78 22.93 -9.76
C PRO A 388 -36.13 23.66 -9.86
N GLY A 389 -37.20 22.92 -10.16
CA GLY A 389 -38.56 23.45 -10.25
C GLY A 389 -38.90 24.24 -11.53
N ARG A 390 -37.97 24.46 -12.46
CA ARG A 390 -38.27 25.04 -13.79
C ARG A 390 -38.09 24.00 -14.89
N ARG A 391 -39.12 23.79 -15.72
CA ARG A 391 -38.95 23.08 -17.01
C ARG A 391 -37.93 23.83 -17.86
N ALA A 392 -36.95 23.11 -18.40
CA ALA A 392 -35.99 23.66 -19.34
C ALA A 392 -36.71 24.11 -20.62
N SER A 393 -36.73 25.42 -20.87
CA SER A 393 -37.11 25.99 -22.16
C SER A 393 -35.97 25.78 -23.16
N ALA A 394 -36.24 25.09 -24.27
CA ALA A 394 -35.24 24.72 -25.28
C ALA A 394 -34.79 25.90 -26.16
N GLU A 395 -34.13 26.89 -25.56
CA GLU A 395 -33.43 27.94 -26.31
C GLU A 395 -32.09 27.41 -26.83
N HIS A 396 -31.92 27.40 -28.15
CA HIS A 396 -30.72 26.89 -28.81
C HIS A 396 -29.53 27.81 -28.54
N VAL A 397 -28.46 27.27 -27.93
CA VAL A 397 -27.17 27.95 -27.83
C VAL A 397 -26.56 28.07 -29.22
N ARG A 398 -26.48 29.30 -29.75
CA ARG A 398 -25.83 29.58 -31.03
C ARG A 398 -24.29 29.60 -30.88
N PRO A 399 -23.52 29.32 -31.94
CA PRO A 399 -22.07 29.45 -31.93
C PRO A 399 -21.58 30.88 -31.66
N PHE A 400 -20.30 31.00 -31.29
CA PHE A 400 -19.61 32.26 -31.03
C PHE A 400 -19.59 33.20 -32.25
N GLU A 401 -19.91 34.48 -32.03
CA GLU A 401 -19.40 35.61 -32.80
C GLU A 401 -18.64 36.57 -31.87
N THR A 402 -17.84 37.46 -32.44
CA THR A 402 -16.72 38.12 -31.76
C THR A 402 -17.06 39.46 -31.09
N SER A 403 -16.40 39.70 -29.96
CA SER A 403 -16.03 41.00 -29.40
C SER A 403 -17.12 42.06 -29.18
N GLU A 404 -17.65 42.13 -27.96
CA GLU A 404 -17.84 43.42 -27.27
C GLU A 404 -17.84 43.24 -25.73
N GLN A 405 -17.86 44.36 -24.99
CA GLN A 405 -17.55 44.37 -23.54
C GLN A 405 -18.64 43.74 -22.66
N PRO A 406 -18.29 43.07 -21.54
CA PRO A 406 -19.26 42.44 -20.66
C PRO A 406 -20.09 43.48 -19.89
N LYS A 407 -21.35 43.66 -20.29
CA LYS A 407 -22.37 44.27 -19.42
C LYS A 407 -22.59 43.37 -18.21
N ILE A 408 -22.74 43.98 -17.03
CA ILE A 408 -22.91 43.27 -15.76
C ILE A 408 -24.25 42.49 -15.79
N SER A 409 -24.16 41.19 -16.07
CA SER A 409 -25.29 40.28 -15.92
C SER A 409 -25.60 40.10 -14.43
N THR A 410 -26.86 40.23 -14.04
CA THR A 410 -27.30 39.89 -12.69
C THR A 410 -27.06 38.40 -12.44
N SER A 411 -26.30 38.07 -11.38
CA SER A 411 -26.02 36.67 -11.05
C SER A 411 -27.32 35.92 -10.79
N LYS A 412 -27.47 34.76 -11.43
CA LYS A 412 -28.61 33.84 -11.24
C LYS A 412 -28.38 32.85 -10.08
N VAL A 413 -27.22 32.94 -9.43
CA VAL A 413 -26.77 32.06 -8.33
C VAL A 413 -26.04 32.86 -7.24
N LYS A 414 -25.87 32.25 -6.06
CA LYS A 414 -25.04 32.77 -4.97
C LYS A 414 -23.86 31.85 -4.73
N ALA A 415 -22.64 32.38 -4.83
CA ALA A 415 -21.45 31.69 -4.35
C ALA A 415 -21.25 31.94 -2.85
N LEU A 416 -20.97 30.88 -2.10
CA LEU A 416 -20.38 30.95 -0.77
C LEU A 416 -18.97 30.38 -0.85
N THR A 417 -17.99 31.09 -0.27
CA THR A 417 -16.57 30.74 -0.37
C THR A 417 -15.89 30.81 0.98
N TYR A 418 -15.02 29.83 1.26
CA TYR A 418 -14.09 29.78 2.38
C TYR A 418 -12.69 29.48 1.86
N LYS A 419 -11.70 30.18 2.42
CA LYS A 419 -10.30 30.13 2.02
C LYS A 419 -9.41 30.25 3.25
N ASP A 420 -8.79 29.16 3.65
CA ASP A 420 -7.72 29.13 4.65
C ASP A 420 -6.37 28.96 3.94
N PRO A 421 -5.53 30.01 3.87
CA PRO A 421 -4.20 29.90 3.27
C PRO A 421 -3.20 29.14 4.15
N PHE A 422 -3.47 28.94 5.44
CA PHE A 422 -2.54 28.28 6.37
C PHE A 422 -2.70 26.76 6.34
N GLY A 423 -3.94 26.26 6.44
CA GLY A 423 -4.28 24.85 6.20
C GLY A 423 -4.33 24.47 4.71
N ALA A 424 -4.20 25.45 3.81
CA ALA A 424 -4.33 25.30 2.36
C ALA A 424 -5.66 24.66 1.93
N VAL A 425 -6.75 25.12 2.55
CA VAL A 425 -8.11 24.68 2.25
C VAL A 425 -8.85 25.77 1.48
N TYR A 426 -9.52 25.38 0.40
CA TYR A 426 -10.47 26.24 -0.31
C TYR A 426 -11.76 25.47 -0.54
N LYS A 427 -12.91 26.06 -0.22
CA LYS A 427 -14.24 25.49 -0.48
C LYS A 427 -15.12 26.59 -1.08
N LYS A 428 -15.68 26.37 -2.26
CA LYS A 428 -16.62 27.29 -2.92
C LYS A 428 -17.83 26.53 -3.43
N TYR A 429 -19.00 26.82 -2.90
CA TYR A 429 -20.27 26.17 -3.26
C TYR A 429 -21.24 27.18 -3.87
N LEU A 430 -21.97 26.74 -4.89
CA LEU A 430 -22.88 27.55 -5.69
C LEU A 430 -24.32 27.14 -5.42
N PHE A 431 -25.14 28.10 -5.02
CA PHE A 431 -26.52 27.90 -4.60
C PHE A 431 -27.51 28.70 -5.46
N THR A 432 -28.78 28.29 -5.47
CA THR A 432 -29.88 29.12 -5.99
C THR A 432 -29.99 30.46 -5.24
N MET A 433 -30.62 31.47 -5.86
CA MET A 433 -30.70 32.83 -5.28
C MET A 433 -31.46 32.94 -3.96
N ASP A 434 -32.35 31.99 -3.68
CA ASP A 434 -33.06 31.82 -2.41
C ASP A 434 -32.25 31.02 -1.36
N GLY A 435 -31.15 30.37 -1.75
CA GLY A 435 -30.36 29.49 -0.91
C GLY A 435 -30.98 28.11 -0.67
N LYS A 436 -32.04 27.73 -1.40
CA LYS A 436 -32.79 26.48 -1.22
C LYS A 436 -32.12 25.24 -1.84
N TYR A 437 -31.30 25.38 -2.87
CA TYR A 437 -30.68 24.25 -3.57
C TYR A 437 -29.20 24.49 -3.82
N LEU A 438 -28.40 23.42 -3.66
CA LEU A 438 -27.00 23.37 -4.08
C LEU A 438 -26.94 22.98 -5.56
N LEU A 439 -26.17 23.71 -6.36
CA LEU A 439 -26.04 23.52 -7.81
C LEU A 439 -24.70 22.91 -8.21
N GLY A 440 -23.66 23.12 -7.40
CA GLY A 440 -22.30 22.63 -7.63
C GLY A 440 -21.27 23.30 -6.73
N GLY A 441 -19.99 23.00 -6.93
CA GLY A 441 -18.91 23.62 -6.18
C GLY A 441 -17.54 23.00 -6.43
N MET A 442 -16.52 23.54 -5.75
CA MET A 442 -15.13 23.08 -5.83
C MET A 442 -14.46 23.11 -4.44
N MET A 443 -13.53 22.19 -4.23
CA MET A 443 -12.87 21.90 -2.94
C MET A 443 -11.38 21.61 -3.16
N ILE A 444 -10.50 22.22 -2.36
CA ILE A 444 -9.05 22.01 -2.34
C ILE A 444 -8.61 21.72 -0.90
N GLY A 445 -7.69 20.79 -0.72
CA GLY A 445 -7.15 20.42 0.59
C GLY A 445 -8.11 19.51 1.37
N ASP A 446 -9.18 20.09 1.90
CA ASP A 446 -10.27 19.30 2.50
C ASP A 446 -11.36 19.01 1.46
N THR A 447 -11.46 17.74 1.07
CA THR A 447 -12.43 17.23 0.08
C THR A 447 -13.39 16.18 0.67
N LYS A 448 -13.51 16.08 1.99
CA LYS A 448 -14.34 15.04 2.67
C LYS A 448 -15.79 15.06 2.18
N ASP A 449 -16.42 16.22 2.23
CA ASP A 449 -17.84 16.46 1.95
C ASP A 449 -18.27 16.11 0.51
N TYR A 450 -17.32 15.94 -0.43
CA TYR A 450 -17.57 15.79 -1.87
C TYR A 450 -18.69 14.81 -2.23
N ILE A 451 -18.71 13.62 -1.60
CA ILE A 451 -19.68 12.57 -1.95
C ILE A 451 -21.10 12.98 -1.53
N LYS A 452 -21.24 13.52 -0.31
CA LYS A 452 -22.50 14.07 0.23
C LYS A 452 -23.00 15.22 -0.64
N LEU A 453 -22.13 16.18 -0.94
CA LEU A 453 -22.50 17.37 -1.72
C LEU A 453 -22.83 17.06 -3.18
N ASN A 454 -22.09 16.17 -3.85
CA ASN A 454 -22.43 15.76 -5.21
C ASN A 454 -23.79 15.03 -5.25
N GLN A 455 -24.08 14.14 -4.29
CA GLN A 455 -25.39 13.47 -4.24
C GLN A 455 -26.54 14.44 -3.92
N MET A 456 -26.32 15.48 -3.12
CA MET A 456 -27.30 16.55 -2.91
C MET A 456 -27.59 17.36 -4.19
N VAL A 457 -26.59 17.59 -5.04
CA VAL A 457 -26.80 18.19 -6.37
C VAL A 457 -27.58 17.24 -7.29
N LYS A 458 -27.19 15.96 -7.38
CA LYS A 458 -27.81 14.97 -8.26
C LYS A 458 -29.29 14.73 -7.95
N SER A 459 -29.60 14.53 -6.67
CA SER A 459 -30.98 14.37 -6.18
C SER A 459 -31.82 15.65 -6.27
N GLN A 460 -31.21 16.80 -6.55
CA GLN A 460 -31.82 18.14 -6.49
C GLN A 460 -32.59 18.38 -5.18
N LYS A 461 -32.10 17.83 -4.06
CA LYS A 461 -32.78 17.93 -2.76
C LYS A 461 -32.78 19.39 -2.29
N GLU A 462 -33.92 19.86 -1.76
CA GLU A 462 -33.98 21.13 -1.03
C GLU A 462 -33.15 21.04 0.25
N LEU A 463 -32.45 22.11 0.61
CA LEU A 463 -31.51 22.15 1.73
C LEU A 463 -32.25 22.30 3.07
N ASP A 464 -32.14 21.28 3.93
CA ASP A 464 -32.76 21.28 5.26
C ASP A 464 -32.08 22.25 6.25
N VAL A 465 -30.87 22.74 5.91
CA VAL A 465 -30.08 23.69 6.73
C VAL A 465 -29.51 24.84 5.90
N PRO A 466 -29.21 26.01 6.50
CA PRO A 466 -28.69 27.16 5.76
C PRO A 466 -27.35 26.89 5.05
N PRO A 467 -27.12 27.44 3.84
CA PRO A 467 -25.88 27.28 3.06
C PRO A 467 -24.56 27.46 3.82
N SER A 468 -24.52 28.28 4.87
CA SER A 468 -23.33 28.52 5.69
C SER A 468 -22.83 27.30 6.47
N GLN A 469 -23.73 26.38 6.86
CA GLN A 469 -23.34 25.20 7.67
C GLN A 469 -22.51 24.20 6.86
N PHE A 470 -22.73 24.11 5.54
CA PHE A 470 -21.97 23.23 4.66
C PHE A 470 -20.51 23.65 4.47
N ILE A 471 -20.16 24.92 4.68
CA ILE A 471 -18.80 25.44 4.45
C ILE A 471 -17.99 25.60 5.74
N LEU A 472 -18.60 26.07 6.84
CA LEU A 472 -17.89 26.25 8.12
C LEU A 472 -17.95 25.02 9.03
N GLY A 473 -18.76 24.02 8.68
CA GLY A 473 -19.13 22.91 9.55
C GLY A 473 -20.17 23.32 10.60
N SER A 474 -21.13 22.45 10.87
CA SER A 474 -22.03 22.59 12.01
C SER A 474 -21.27 22.29 13.31
N GLN A 475 -21.21 23.25 14.25
CA GLN A 475 -20.74 22.98 15.62
C GLN A 475 -21.78 22.17 16.42
N SER A 476 -21.89 20.89 16.07
CA SER A 476 -22.75 19.90 16.72
C SER A 476 -22.06 18.55 16.61
N GLY A 477 -21.58 18.01 17.74
CA GLY A 477 -20.79 16.77 17.79
C GLY A 477 -21.64 15.51 17.60
N GLY A 478 -22.08 15.27 16.36
CA GLY A 478 -22.51 13.95 15.89
C GLY A 478 -21.41 13.32 15.03
N GLU A 479 -21.34 11.99 15.01
CA GLU A 479 -20.45 11.27 14.10
C GLU A 479 -21.01 11.32 12.68
N GLU A 480 -20.17 11.61 11.68
CA GLU A 480 -20.58 11.69 10.27
C GLU A 480 -20.73 10.28 9.67
N ASN A 481 -21.84 9.62 10.01
CA ASN A 481 -22.16 8.28 9.54
C ASN A 481 -22.45 8.22 8.04
N ALA A 482 -22.25 7.05 7.43
CA ALA A 482 -22.66 6.74 6.06
C ALA A 482 -24.19 6.48 5.90
N ASP A 483 -25.00 7.09 6.77
CA ASP A 483 -26.43 6.79 6.93
C ASP A 483 -27.29 7.42 5.82
N ASP A 484 -27.01 8.67 5.44
CA ASP A 484 -27.84 9.48 4.54
C ASP A 484 -27.74 9.13 3.04
N LEU A 485 -26.88 8.18 2.64
CA LEU A 485 -26.65 7.86 1.23
C LEU A 485 -27.65 6.81 0.72
N PRO A 486 -28.42 7.06 -0.36
CA PRO A 486 -29.21 6.06 -1.07
C PRO A 486 -28.34 4.93 -1.66
N ASP A 487 -28.92 3.75 -1.89
CA ASP A 487 -28.15 2.58 -2.35
C ASP A 487 -27.60 2.74 -3.78
N ASP A 488 -28.23 3.51 -4.67
CA ASP A 488 -27.69 3.88 -5.99
C ASP A 488 -26.51 4.87 -5.92
N THR A 489 -26.11 5.33 -4.74
CA THR A 489 -24.97 6.23 -4.56
C THR A 489 -23.66 5.58 -5.01
N GLN A 490 -23.09 6.04 -6.12
CA GLN A 490 -21.72 5.71 -6.53
C GLN A 490 -20.71 6.13 -5.43
N ILE A 491 -19.96 5.17 -4.90
CA ILE A 491 -18.89 5.33 -3.90
C ILE A 491 -17.51 5.31 -4.57
N CYS A 492 -17.30 4.41 -5.55
CA CYS A 492 -16.01 4.21 -6.20
C CYS A 492 -16.09 4.58 -7.69
N SER A 493 -15.84 5.84 -8.03
CA SER A 493 -15.87 6.34 -9.41
C SER A 493 -14.85 5.69 -10.36
N CYS A 494 -13.82 5.01 -9.84
CA CYS A 494 -12.87 4.24 -10.66
C CYS A 494 -13.48 2.95 -11.25
N HIS A 495 -14.39 2.31 -10.51
CA HIS A 495 -14.96 0.99 -10.83
C HIS A 495 -16.50 1.00 -10.82
N ASN A 496 -17.10 2.19 -10.83
CA ASN A 496 -18.55 2.47 -10.75
C ASN A 496 -19.31 1.81 -9.57
N VAL A 497 -18.63 1.41 -8.50
CA VAL A 497 -19.25 0.69 -7.37
C VAL A 497 -20.18 1.61 -6.58
N THR A 498 -21.43 1.20 -6.40
CA THR A 498 -22.47 1.87 -5.61
C THR A 498 -22.49 1.42 -4.15
N LYS A 499 -23.31 2.08 -3.32
CA LYS A 499 -23.62 1.60 -1.96
C LYS A 499 -24.34 0.27 -2.03
N GLY A 500 -25.28 0.09 -2.96
CA GLY A 500 -26.00 -1.15 -3.22
C GLY A 500 -25.06 -2.31 -3.48
N ASP A 501 -24.07 -2.16 -4.37
CA ASP A 501 -23.08 -3.22 -4.67
C ASP A 501 -22.32 -3.68 -3.42
N VAL A 502 -21.90 -2.74 -2.56
CA VAL A 502 -21.20 -3.04 -1.30
C VAL A 502 -22.17 -3.69 -0.30
N VAL A 503 -23.36 -3.13 -0.15
CA VAL A 503 -24.40 -3.59 0.79
C VAL A 503 -24.89 -4.99 0.43
N GLU A 504 -25.14 -5.26 -0.85
CA GLU A 504 -25.57 -6.56 -1.36
C GLU A 504 -24.45 -7.59 -1.23
N SER A 505 -23.21 -7.25 -1.59
CA SER A 505 -22.04 -8.15 -1.46
C SER A 505 -21.77 -8.60 -0.02
N VAL A 506 -22.21 -7.84 0.97
CA VAL A 506 -22.21 -8.24 2.38
C VAL A 506 -23.48 -9.03 2.72
N LYS A 507 -24.68 -8.53 2.35
CA LYS A 507 -25.98 -9.15 2.65
C LYS A 507 -26.18 -10.55 2.05
N ASN A 508 -25.63 -10.80 0.86
CA ASN A 508 -25.66 -12.11 0.22
C ASN A 508 -24.54 -13.06 0.70
N GLY A 509 -23.68 -12.60 1.61
CA GLY A 509 -22.62 -13.40 2.24
C GLY A 509 -21.34 -13.57 1.40
N THR A 510 -21.26 -12.98 0.20
CA THR A 510 -20.09 -13.11 -0.69
C THR A 510 -18.81 -12.56 -0.05
N CYS A 511 -18.91 -11.49 0.75
CA CYS A 511 -17.75 -10.72 1.21
C CYS A 511 -17.89 -10.34 2.70
N SER A 512 -17.34 -11.16 3.59
CA SER A 512 -17.38 -10.95 5.06
C SER A 512 -16.17 -10.20 5.63
N THR A 513 -15.31 -9.65 4.77
CA THR A 513 -14.16 -8.81 5.14
C THR A 513 -13.89 -7.73 4.09
N ILE A 514 -13.20 -6.66 4.48
CA ILE A 514 -12.74 -5.60 3.57
C ILE A 514 -11.78 -6.11 2.47
N ALA A 515 -10.97 -7.12 2.77
CA ALA A 515 -10.12 -7.77 1.78
C ALA A 515 -10.96 -8.46 0.71
N GLN A 516 -12.02 -9.16 1.10
CA GLN A 516 -12.99 -9.71 0.15
C GLN A 516 -13.74 -8.59 -0.58
N ILE A 517 -14.24 -7.53 0.06
CA ILE A 517 -14.92 -6.43 -0.65
C ILE A 517 -14.07 -5.85 -1.78
N LYS A 518 -12.76 -5.65 -1.55
CA LYS A 518 -11.81 -5.26 -2.62
C LYS A 518 -11.74 -6.26 -3.77
N SER A 519 -11.78 -7.56 -3.48
CA SER A 519 -11.74 -8.63 -4.48
C SER A 519 -13.08 -8.81 -5.21
N CYS A 520 -14.20 -8.69 -4.50
CA CYS A 520 -15.56 -8.90 -5.01
C CYS A 520 -16.01 -7.74 -5.91
N THR A 521 -15.82 -6.50 -5.44
CA THR A 521 -16.40 -5.29 -6.05
C THR A 521 -15.39 -4.44 -6.79
N LYS A 522 -14.09 -4.79 -6.73
CA LYS A 522 -12.94 -3.93 -7.11
C LYS A 522 -12.86 -2.59 -6.35
N ALA A 523 -13.77 -2.28 -5.40
CA ALA A 523 -13.81 -1.00 -4.71
C ALA A 523 -12.48 -0.67 -4.01
N GLY A 524 -11.84 0.43 -4.42
CA GLY A 524 -10.59 0.89 -3.84
C GLY A 524 -9.33 0.12 -4.27
N THR A 525 -9.38 -0.67 -5.35
CA THR A 525 -8.19 -1.18 -6.05
C THR A 525 -7.64 -0.20 -7.11
N GLY A 526 -8.46 0.77 -7.54
CA GLY A 526 -8.04 1.93 -8.35
C GLY A 526 -7.33 2.99 -7.49
N CYS A 527 -7.75 4.26 -7.56
CA CYS A 527 -7.11 5.37 -6.83
C CYS A 527 -7.16 5.28 -5.28
N GLY A 528 -7.78 4.26 -4.70
CA GLY A 528 -7.93 4.06 -3.25
C GLY A 528 -8.82 5.06 -2.51
N GLY A 529 -9.19 6.20 -3.12
CA GLY A 529 -9.84 7.34 -2.44
C GLY A 529 -11.20 7.07 -1.80
N CYS A 530 -11.90 6.01 -2.23
CA CYS A 530 -13.18 5.59 -1.66
C CYS A 530 -13.05 4.71 -0.40
N MET A 531 -11.85 4.20 -0.08
CA MET A 531 -11.65 3.18 0.97
C MET A 531 -12.22 3.54 2.36
N PRO A 532 -12.15 4.79 2.86
CA PRO A 532 -12.75 5.13 4.15
C PRO A 532 -14.27 4.96 4.19
N LEU A 533 -14.96 5.31 3.09
CA LEU A 533 -16.42 5.16 2.98
C LEU A 533 -16.83 3.71 2.77
N VAL A 534 -16.07 2.95 1.96
CA VAL A 534 -16.26 1.49 1.81
C VAL A 534 -16.10 0.78 3.16
N GLN A 535 -15.12 1.18 3.97
CA GLN A 535 -14.93 0.66 5.33
C GLN A 535 -16.12 0.98 6.25
N SER A 536 -16.61 2.22 6.22
CA SER A 536 -17.78 2.64 7.03
C SER A 536 -19.05 1.87 6.65
N ILE A 537 -19.33 1.74 5.35
CA ILE A 537 -20.53 1.06 4.85
C ILE A 537 -20.46 -0.45 5.07
N PHE A 538 -19.31 -1.09 4.86
CA PHE A 538 -19.11 -2.50 5.20
C PHE A 538 -19.38 -2.74 6.70
N ASN A 539 -18.76 -1.94 7.57
CA ASN A 539 -18.97 -2.04 9.02
C ASN A 539 -20.46 -1.89 9.37
N LYS A 540 -21.14 -0.87 8.82
CA LYS A 540 -22.55 -0.65 9.13
C LYS A 540 -23.45 -1.76 8.59
N THR A 541 -23.19 -2.26 7.38
CA THR A 541 -24.04 -3.30 6.76
C THR A 541 -24.01 -4.60 7.56
N MET A 542 -22.84 -5.01 8.05
CA MET A 542 -22.72 -6.13 8.99
C MET A 542 -23.63 -5.91 10.21
N LEU A 543 -23.52 -4.73 10.84
CA LEU A 543 -24.29 -4.36 12.03
C LEU A 543 -25.81 -4.30 11.76
N GLU A 544 -26.23 -3.81 10.59
CA GLU A 544 -27.64 -3.81 10.14
C GLU A 544 -28.19 -5.22 9.89
N MET A 545 -27.34 -6.19 9.50
CA MET A 545 -27.71 -7.60 9.37
C MET A 545 -27.85 -8.33 10.72
N GLY A 546 -27.67 -7.62 11.84
CA GLY A 546 -27.59 -8.24 13.17
C GLY A 546 -26.31 -9.04 13.38
N GLN A 547 -25.32 -8.92 12.49
CA GLN A 547 -23.99 -9.46 12.71
C GLN A 547 -23.13 -8.38 13.38
N GLU A 548 -22.62 -8.65 14.58
CA GLU A 548 -21.61 -7.77 15.16
C GLU A 548 -20.45 -7.61 14.16
N VAL A 549 -20.03 -6.36 13.90
CA VAL A 549 -18.71 -6.12 13.33
C VAL A 549 -17.73 -6.69 14.33
N SER A 550 -17.22 -7.87 14.01
CA SER A 550 -16.64 -8.75 15.00
C SER A 550 -15.29 -8.19 15.47
N ASN A 551 -15.34 -7.38 16.53
CA ASN A 551 -14.17 -6.82 17.20
C ASN A 551 -13.34 -7.88 17.93
N HIS A 552 -13.69 -9.17 17.76
CA HIS A 552 -12.94 -10.32 18.24
C HIS A 552 -11.47 -10.23 17.82
N LEU A 553 -10.59 -10.44 18.80
CA LEU A 553 -9.14 -10.47 18.60
C LEU A 553 -8.69 -11.53 17.58
N CYS A 554 -9.41 -12.65 17.51
CA CYS A 554 -9.21 -13.78 16.58
C CYS A 554 -10.41 -14.76 16.68
N SER A 555 -10.34 -15.91 16.03
CA SER A 555 -11.32 -17.00 16.17
C SER A 555 -11.52 -17.45 17.62
N HIS A 556 -10.45 -17.54 18.43
CA HIS A 556 -10.45 -18.06 19.80
C HIS A 556 -11.04 -17.12 20.84
N ILE A 557 -10.83 -15.81 20.68
CA ILE A 557 -11.10 -14.78 21.70
C ILE A 557 -12.22 -13.84 21.20
N PRO A 558 -13.46 -13.96 21.72
CA PRO A 558 -14.62 -13.18 21.29
C PRO A 558 -14.67 -11.78 21.94
N TYR A 559 -13.52 -11.10 22.04
CA TYR A 559 -13.36 -9.80 22.70
C TYR A 559 -12.36 -8.93 21.93
N SER A 560 -12.52 -7.60 22.00
CA SER A 560 -11.48 -6.69 21.51
C SER A 560 -10.23 -6.75 22.39
N ARG A 561 -9.10 -6.24 21.88
CA ARG A 561 -7.85 -6.18 22.66
C ARG A 561 -7.98 -5.25 23.88
N ALA A 562 -8.86 -4.25 23.84
CA ALA A 562 -9.14 -3.37 24.97
C ALA A 562 -10.07 -4.05 26.00
N ASP A 563 -11.13 -4.73 25.56
CA ASP A 563 -12.02 -5.48 26.45
C ASP A 563 -11.27 -6.63 27.15
N LEU A 564 -10.45 -7.35 26.39
CA LEU A 564 -9.58 -8.39 26.93
C LEU A 564 -8.62 -7.82 27.98
N TYR A 565 -7.96 -6.68 27.70
CA TYR A 565 -7.12 -5.99 28.68
C TYR A 565 -7.91 -5.70 29.98
N ASN A 566 -9.12 -5.13 29.86
CA ASN A 566 -9.96 -4.80 31.00
C ASN A 566 -10.38 -6.05 31.79
N ILE A 567 -10.75 -7.14 31.12
CA ILE A 567 -11.11 -8.41 31.77
C ILE A 567 -9.90 -9.01 32.52
N VAL A 568 -8.71 -9.02 31.89
CA VAL A 568 -7.47 -9.51 32.52
C VAL A 568 -7.11 -8.68 33.75
N ALA A 569 -7.16 -7.34 33.64
CA ALA A 569 -6.84 -6.44 34.75
C ALA A 569 -7.83 -6.57 35.92
N ILE A 570 -9.14 -6.55 35.65
CA ILE A 570 -10.19 -6.59 36.69
C ILE A 570 -10.24 -7.95 37.38
N LYS A 571 -10.13 -9.06 36.63
CA LYS A 571 -10.08 -10.42 37.21
C LYS A 571 -8.68 -10.81 37.73
N GLN A 572 -7.67 -9.94 37.56
CA GLN A 572 -6.27 -10.14 37.93
C GLN A 572 -5.65 -11.45 37.39
N LEU A 573 -5.93 -11.79 36.12
CA LEU A 573 -5.50 -13.05 35.50
C LEU A 573 -4.01 -12.99 35.15
N LYS A 574 -3.18 -13.88 35.72
CA LYS A 574 -1.71 -13.78 35.62
C LYS A 574 -1.06 -14.75 34.63
N THR A 575 -1.77 -15.79 34.20
CA THR A 575 -1.25 -16.80 33.25
C THR A 575 -2.07 -16.84 31.96
N PHE A 576 -1.46 -17.34 30.87
CA PHE A 576 -2.18 -17.59 29.62
C PHE A 576 -3.39 -18.51 29.82
N GLU A 577 -3.26 -19.55 30.63
CA GLU A 577 -4.36 -20.45 30.96
C GLU A 577 -5.55 -19.73 31.60
N ASP A 578 -5.30 -18.84 32.56
CA ASP A 578 -6.37 -18.13 33.26
C ASP A 578 -7.13 -17.20 32.30
N VAL A 579 -6.39 -16.58 31.37
CA VAL A 579 -6.99 -15.77 30.29
C VAL A 579 -7.80 -16.64 29.32
N MET A 580 -7.28 -17.80 28.88
CA MET A 580 -8.04 -18.70 27.99
C MET A 580 -9.29 -19.25 28.69
N LYS A 581 -9.19 -19.73 29.94
CA LYS A 581 -10.33 -20.23 30.74
C LYS A 581 -11.39 -19.17 31.00
N ALA A 582 -11.00 -17.90 31.14
CA ALA A 582 -11.91 -16.80 31.49
C ALA A 582 -12.40 -15.98 30.29
N CYS A 583 -11.80 -16.15 29.10
CA CYS A 583 -11.98 -15.26 27.94
C CYS A 583 -11.97 -15.93 26.56
N ALA A 584 -11.66 -17.23 26.41
CA ALA A 584 -11.70 -17.92 25.12
C ALA A 584 -13.02 -18.70 24.93
N LYS A 585 -13.40 -18.94 23.67
CA LYS A 585 -14.50 -19.87 23.33
C LYS A 585 -14.18 -21.30 23.78
N ASN A 586 -12.91 -21.67 23.73
CA ASN A 586 -12.38 -22.99 24.05
C ASN A 586 -11.27 -22.84 25.11
N PRO A 587 -11.55 -23.14 26.40
CA PRO A 587 -10.59 -23.00 27.50
C PRO A 587 -9.26 -23.76 27.33
N GLU A 588 -9.25 -24.86 26.58
CA GLU A 588 -8.07 -25.72 26.38
C GLU A 588 -7.41 -25.50 25.00
N SER A 589 -7.78 -24.43 24.29
CA SER A 589 -7.10 -23.99 23.07
C SER A 589 -5.70 -23.46 23.36
N LEU A 590 -4.78 -23.73 22.44
CA LEU A 590 -3.43 -23.15 22.41
C LEU A 590 -3.43 -21.71 21.89
N GLY A 591 -4.48 -21.27 21.20
CA GLY A 591 -4.59 -19.96 20.56
C GLY A 591 -3.96 -19.92 19.17
N CYS A 592 -3.51 -18.74 18.72
CA CYS A 592 -2.86 -18.52 17.43
C CYS A 592 -1.86 -17.36 17.48
N GLU A 593 -1.19 -17.11 16.35
CA GLU A 593 -0.25 -16.00 16.15
C GLU A 593 -0.85 -14.59 16.34
N LEU A 594 -2.18 -14.45 16.44
CA LEU A 594 -2.86 -13.19 16.76
C LEU A 594 -3.08 -13.00 18.27
N CYS A 595 -3.67 -13.99 18.96
CA CYS A 595 -3.98 -13.84 20.39
C CYS A 595 -2.79 -14.09 21.31
N LYS A 596 -1.84 -14.98 20.96
CA LYS A 596 -0.67 -15.26 21.80
C LYS A 596 0.17 -13.99 22.07
N PRO A 597 0.63 -13.23 21.06
CA PRO A 597 1.41 -12.01 21.32
C PRO A 597 0.59 -10.89 21.96
N ALA A 598 -0.72 -10.83 21.69
CA ALA A 598 -1.62 -9.86 22.30
C ALA A 598 -1.82 -10.13 23.81
N ILE A 599 -2.05 -11.38 24.21
CA ILE A 599 -2.15 -11.79 25.62
C ILE A 599 -0.80 -11.65 26.32
N GLY A 600 0.29 -12.08 25.69
CA GLY A 600 1.66 -11.85 26.18
C GLY A 600 1.96 -10.36 26.40
N SER A 601 1.54 -9.49 25.47
CA SER A 601 1.63 -8.03 25.62
C SER A 601 0.78 -7.51 26.78
N ILE A 602 -0.47 -7.94 26.94
CA ILE A 602 -1.35 -7.52 28.04
C ILE A 602 -0.76 -7.91 29.40
N LEU A 603 -0.33 -9.17 29.57
CA LEU A 603 0.30 -9.66 30.79
C LEU A 603 1.60 -8.89 31.10
N SER A 604 2.38 -8.55 30.07
CA SER A 604 3.60 -7.73 30.22
C SER A 604 3.30 -6.28 30.61
N SER A 605 2.23 -5.70 30.07
CA SER A 605 1.75 -4.35 30.39
C SER A 605 1.02 -4.24 31.74
N LEU A 606 0.81 -5.36 32.45
CA LEU A 606 0.19 -5.41 33.78
C LEU A 606 1.14 -5.90 34.87
N TYR A 607 2.04 -6.84 34.57
CA TYR A 607 2.85 -7.56 35.56
C TYR A 607 4.34 -7.65 35.24
N ASN A 608 4.80 -7.13 34.09
CA ASN A 608 6.21 -7.10 33.64
C ASN A 608 7.03 -8.39 33.97
N PRO A 609 6.57 -9.61 33.61
CA PRO A 609 7.33 -10.83 33.86
C PRO A 609 8.52 -10.93 32.89
N HIS A 610 9.54 -11.71 33.26
CA HIS A 610 10.69 -11.94 32.38
C HIS A 610 10.27 -12.82 31.19
N LEU A 611 10.40 -12.33 29.95
CA LEU A 611 9.78 -12.96 28.76
C LEU A 611 10.36 -14.33 28.36
N MET A 612 11.51 -14.72 28.91
CA MET A 612 12.03 -16.09 28.78
C MET A 612 11.50 -17.08 29.83
N ASP A 613 10.59 -16.67 30.70
CA ASP A 613 10.03 -17.56 31.71
C ASP A 613 8.88 -18.39 31.10
N LYS A 614 8.88 -19.69 31.40
CA LYS A 614 8.07 -20.72 30.72
C LYS A 614 6.57 -20.35 30.54
N PRO A 615 5.86 -19.73 31.51
CA PRO A 615 4.44 -19.37 31.35
C PRO A 615 4.15 -18.29 30.29
N VAL A 616 5.16 -17.52 29.84
CA VAL A 616 5.01 -16.43 28.87
C VAL A 616 5.88 -16.56 27.63
N HIS A 617 6.90 -17.44 27.63
CA HIS A 617 7.83 -17.60 26.51
C HIS A 617 7.16 -18.04 25.21
N GLU A 618 6.29 -19.05 25.27
CA GLU A 618 5.54 -19.58 24.10
C GLU A 618 4.42 -18.65 23.59
N LEU A 619 4.30 -17.45 24.17
CA LEU A 619 3.41 -16.38 23.71
C LEU A 619 4.13 -15.36 22.82
N GLN A 620 5.47 -15.31 22.88
CA GLN A 620 6.26 -14.25 22.27
C GLN A 620 6.51 -14.50 20.78
N ASP A 621 6.40 -13.44 19.98
CA ASP A 621 6.97 -13.44 18.63
C ASP A 621 8.52 -13.45 18.72
N THR A 622 9.18 -13.97 17.69
CA THR A 622 10.60 -14.40 17.71
C THR A 622 11.58 -13.34 18.23
N ASN A 623 11.28 -12.05 18.05
CA ASN A 623 12.10 -10.95 18.57
C ASN A 623 12.09 -10.83 20.10
N ASP A 624 10.93 -10.95 20.74
CA ASP A 624 10.81 -10.93 22.20
C ASP A 624 11.16 -12.32 22.78
N ARG A 625 10.93 -13.41 22.02
CA ARG A 625 11.33 -14.79 22.37
C ARG A 625 12.84 -14.93 22.63
N PHE A 626 13.68 -14.32 21.79
CA PHE A 626 15.15 -14.37 21.91
C PHE A 626 15.79 -13.03 22.34
N LEU A 627 14.98 -12.08 22.84
CA LEU A 627 15.43 -10.76 23.30
C LEU A 627 16.34 -9.99 22.30
N ALA A 628 16.14 -10.18 20.99
CA ALA A 628 16.94 -9.54 19.93
C ALA A 628 16.18 -9.51 18.60
N ASN A 629 16.35 -8.48 17.75
CA ASN A 629 15.67 -8.50 16.43
C ASN A 629 16.34 -9.53 15.53
N ILE A 630 15.57 -10.46 15.00
CA ILE A 630 16.05 -11.37 13.96
C ILE A 630 16.26 -10.62 12.63
N GLN A 631 17.30 -11.00 11.90
CA GLN A 631 17.74 -10.41 10.63
C GLN A 631 17.49 -11.38 9.47
N ARG A 632 17.62 -10.91 8.22
CA ARG A 632 17.29 -11.66 6.99
C ARG A 632 17.97 -13.03 6.83
N ASN A 633 19.08 -13.26 7.52
CA ASN A 633 19.90 -14.48 7.50
C ASN A 633 19.87 -15.27 8.82
N GLY A 634 18.85 -15.11 9.66
CA GLY A 634 18.76 -15.81 10.96
C GLY A 634 19.72 -15.32 12.05
N THR A 635 20.62 -14.38 11.74
CA THR A 635 21.39 -13.64 12.76
C THR A 635 20.53 -12.59 13.46
N PHE A 636 21.08 -11.95 14.48
CA PHE A 636 20.37 -11.02 15.35
C PHE A 636 21.06 -9.65 15.44
N SER A 637 20.31 -8.64 15.87
CA SER A 637 20.83 -7.32 16.22
C SER A 637 21.06 -7.19 17.72
N VAL A 638 22.23 -6.75 18.13
CA VAL A 638 22.56 -6.35 19.51
C VAL A 638 22.61 -4.83 19.57
N VAL A 639 21.78 -4.24 20.43
CA VAL A 639 21.65 -2.79 20.58
C VAL A 639 21.60 -2.45 22.07
N PRO A 640 22.73 -2.09 22.69
CA PRO A 640 22.75 -1.68 24.09
C PRO A 640 22.10 -0.30 24.28
N ARG A 641 21.75 0.01 25.52
CA ARG A 641 21.10 1.26 25.92
C ARG A 641 22.09 2.43 25.91
N VAL A 642 21.68 3.54 25.29
CA VAL A 642 22.40 4.83 25.26
C VAL A 642 21.35 5.92 25.45
N SER A 643 21.00 6.19 26.70
CA SER A 643 19.81 6.96 27.06
C SER A 643 19.99 8.45 26.73
N GLY A 644 19.00 9.05 26.06
CA GLY A 644 19.13 10.42 25.54
C GLY A 644 20.23 10.62 24.48
N GLY A 645 20.91 9.56 24.04
CA GLY A 645 22.10 9.64 23.18
C GLY A 645 23.42 9.92 23.91
N GLU A 646 23.47 9.88 25.25
CA GLU A 646 24.66 10.15 26.05
C GLU A 646 25.46 8.88 26.37
N ILE A 647 26.77 8.89 26.13
CA ILE A 647 27.68 7.73 26.30
C ILE A 647 29.06 8.14 26.80
N THR A 648 29.66 7.34 27.69
CA THR A 648 31.04 7.57 28.17
C THR A 648 32.07 6.95 27.22
N PRO A 649 33.34 7.42 27.23
CA PRO A 649 34.41 6.84 26.40
C PRO A 649 34.61 5.34 26.62
N GLU A 650 34.50 4.87 27.87
CA GLU A 650 34.68 3.47 28.26
C GLU A 650 33.60 2.59 27.64
N LYS A 651 32.33 3.03 27.76
CA LYS A 651 31.17 2.35 27.17
C LYS A 651 31.25 2.29 25.64
N LEU A 652 31.73 3.36 25.01
CA LEU A 652 31.99 3.40 23.57
C LEU A 652 33.13 2.43 23.16
N ILE A 653 34.19 2.32 23.98
CA ILE A 653 35.28 1.36 23.77
C ILE A 653 34.77 -0.08 23.90
N THR A 654 33.95 -0.41 24.91
CA THR A 654 33.36 -1.75 25.08
C THR A 654 32.53 -2.16 23.85
N ILE A 655 31.66 -1.27 23.35
CA ILE A 655 30.89 -1.51 22.11
C ILE A 655 31.85 -1.81 20.94
N GLY A 656 32.91 -1.01 20.78
CA GLY A 656 33.91 -1.21 19.71
C GLY A 656 34.71 -2.51 19.83
N GLN A 657 35.02 -2.94 21.06
CA GLN A 657 35.71 -4.21 21.33
C GLN A 657 34.81 -5.41 21.03
N VAL A 658 33.58 -5.40 21.52
CA VAL A 658 32.56 -6.43 21.27
C VAL A 658 32.26 -6.54 19.77
N ALA A 659 31.98 -5.43 19.10
CA ALA A 659 31.73 -5.41 17.65
C ALA A 659 32.89 -6.01 16.85
N LYS A 660 34.14 -5.67 17.21
CA LYS A 660 35.34 -6.21 16.57
C LYS A 660 35.53 -7.70 16.84
N LYS A 661 35.29 -8.16 18.08
CA LYS A 661 35.46 -9.56 18.50
C LYS A 661 34.50 -10.49 17.77
N TYR A 662 33.23 -10.12 17.68
CA TYR A 662 32.18 -10.89 17.02
C TYR A 662 31.93 -10.47 15.56
N ASN A 663 32.83 -9.67 14.97
CA ASN A 663 32.84 -9.30 13.54
C ASN A 663 31.52 -8.66 13.05
N LEU A 664 30.86 -7.90 13.93
CA LEU A 664 29.52 -7.34 13.76
C LEU A 664 29.51 -6.08 12.88
N TYR A 665 28.44 -5.89 12.10
CA TYR A 665 28.19 -4.67 11.33
C TYR A 665 27.68 -3.57 12.26
N CYS A 666 28.40 -2.45 12.36
CA CYS A 666 28.00 -1.30 13.15
C CYS A 666 27.26 -0.23 12.32
N LYS A 667 26.20 0.34 12.90
CA LYS A 667 25.50 1.51 12.36
C LYS A 667 25.04 2.44 13.47
N ILE A 668 25.42 3.73 13.37
CA ILE A 668 24.78 4.80 14.15
C ILE A 668 23.38 5.03 13.59
N THR A 669 22.36 5.01 14.45
CA THR A 669 20.94 5.14 14.07
C THR A 669 20.34 6.49 14.49
N GLY A 670 19.21 6.86 13.87
CA GLY A 670 18.46 8.07 14.21
C GLY A 670 17.84 8.09 15.62
N GLY A 671 18.06 7.06 16.43
CA GLY A 671 17.78 7.04 17.88
C GLY A 671 19.00 7.35 18.75
N GLN A 672 20.08 7.90 18.18
CA GLN A 672 21.35 8.20 18.87
C GLN A 672 22.02 6.99 19.52
N ARG A 673 21.87 5.81 18.90
CA ARG A 673 22.46 4.54 19.36
C ARG A 673 23.38 3.94 18.31
N ILE A 674 24.25 3.03 18.76
CA ILE A 674 25.06 2.17 17.90
C ILE A 674 24.39 0.80 17.88
N ASP A 675 23.80 0.47 16.74
CA ASP A 675 23.22 -0.84 16.48
C ASP A 675 24.30 -1.76 15.89
N MET A 676 24.45 -2.98 16.42
CA MET A 676 25.37 -4.02 15.94
C MET A 676 24.56 -5.18 15.34
N PHE A 677 24.89 -5.61 14.12
CA PHE A 677 24.15 -6.65 13.40
C PHE A 677 25.06 -7.81 12.99
N GLY A 678 24.48 -9.02 12.86
CA GLY A 678 25.21 -10.21 12.41
C GLY A 678 25.53 -11.22 13.51
N ALA A 679 25.09 -10.99 14.75
CA ALA A 679 25.33 -11.90 15.87
C ALA A 679 24.59 -13.23 15.67
N LYS A 680 25.27 -14.37 15.75
CA LYS A 680 24.59 -15.67 15.66
C LYS A 680 23.80 -15.93 16.95
N LYS A 681 22.78 -16.77 16.89
CA LYS A 681 21.87 -17.05 18.03
C LYS A 681 22.64 -17.44 19.30
N GLN A 682 23.62 -18.32 19.12
CA GLN A 682 24.54 -18.84 20.14
C GLN A 682 25.54 -17.80 20.66
N ASP A 683 25.92 -16.80 19.85
CA ASP A 683 26.89 -15.77 20.24
C ASP A 683 26.27 -14.74 21.21
N LEU A 684 24.93 -14.57 21.17
CA LEU A 684 24.21 -13.54 21.91
C LEU A 684 24.54 -13.54 23.42
N LEU A 685 24.64 -14.71 24.04
CA LEU A 685 24.95 -14.84 25.46
C LEU A 685 26.35 -14.29 25.79
N ALA A 686 27.36 -14.61 24.98
CA ALA A 686 28.72 -14.17 25.20
C ALA A 686 28.85 -12.65 24.93
N ILE A 687 28.22 -12.17 23.85
CA ILE A 687 28.13 -10.75 23.52
C ILE A 687 27.48 -9.94 24.66
N TRP A 688 26.33 -10.38 25.18
CA TRP A 688 25.65 -9.66 26.25
C TRP A 688 26.34 -9.80 27.62
N THR A 689 27.08 -10.89 27.87
CA THR A 689 27.94 -11.00 29.06
C THR A 689 28.97 -9.87 29.07
N GLU A 690 29.75 -9.70 28.00
CA GLU A 690 30.77 -8.64 27.91
C GLU A 690 30.17 -7.22 27.93
N LEU A 691 28.98 -7.02 27.38
CA LEU A 691 28.27 -5.74 27.46
C LEU A 691 27.78 -5.43 28.88
N VAL A 692 27.24 -6.41 29.60
CA VAL A 692 26.76 -6.26 30.99
C VAL A 692 27.95 -6.06 31.95
N GLU A 693 29.05 -6.78 31.77
CA GLU A 693 30.32 -6.54 32.49
C GLU A 693 30.87 -5.13 32.24
N GLY A 694 30.70 -4.60 31.01
CA GLY A 694 30.97 -3.21 30.66
C GLY A 694 29.92 -2.19 31.15
N GLY A 695 28.97 -2.59 32.00
CA GLY A 695 27.96 -1.71 32.58
C GLY A 695 26.88 -1.23 31.60
N MET A 696 26.61 -1.97 30.53
CA MET A 696 25.55 -1.68 29.56
C MET A 696 24.27 -2.46 29.85
N GLU A 697 23.12 -1.83 29.64
CA GLU A 697 21.80 -2.48 29.72
C GLU A 697 21.23 -2.79 28.32
N SER A 698 20.17 -3.60 28.30
CA SER A 698 19.35 -3.78 27.10
C SER A 698 18.76 -2.47 26.59
N GLY A 699 19.03 -2.14 25.32
CA GLY A 699 18.32 -1.08 24.61
C GLY A 699 16.86 -1.41 24.30
N HIS A 700 16.40 -2.65 24.55
CA HIS A 700 15.06 -3.15 24.22
C HIS A 700 14.69 -2.92 22.74
N ALA A 701 15.69 -3.02 21.85
CA ALA A 701 15.54 -2.73 20.43
C ALA A 701 14.75 -3.81 19.66
N TYR A 702 14.39 -4.91 20.30
CA TYR A 702 13.55 -6.01 19.80
C TYR A 702 12.07 -5.81 20.15
N ALA A 703 11.82 -5.44 21.40
CA ALA A 703 10.54 -5.32 22.06
C ALA A 703 9.47 -4.45 21.37
N LYS A 704 8.21 -4.66 21.74
CA LYS A 704 7.13 -3.66 21.57
C LYS A 704 7.08 -2.68 22.77
N SER A 705 8.21 -2.01 23.04
CA SER A 705 8.40 -1.06 24.15
C SER A 705 8.76 0.36 23.69
N LEU A 706 9.09 1.25 24.64
CA LEU A 706 9.96 2.40 24.35
C LEU A 706 11.23 1.92 23.64
N ARG A 707 11.62 2.60 22.55
CA ARG A 707 12.83 2.29 21.78
C ARG A 707 13.98 3.29 21.95
N THR A 708 13.70 4.52 22.33
CA THR A 708 14.64 5.65 22.46
C THR A 708 13.85 6.89 22.88
N VAL A 709 14.47 7.80 23.65
CA VAL A 709 14.07 9.21 23.70
C VAL A 709 15.19 10.03 23.09
N LYS A 710 15.02 10.45 21.83
CA LYS A 710 16.03 11.27 21.14
C LYS A 710 16.19 12.62 21.85
N SER A 711 17.40 13.11 22.09
CA SER A 711 17.66 14.44 22.64
C SER A 711 18.35 15.35 21.62
N CYS A 712 18.39 16.65 21.93
CA CYS A 712 19.47 17.51 21.48
C CYS A 712 20.29 17.98 22.69
N VAL A 713 21.48 18.53 22.46
CA VAL A 713 22.45 18.89 23.52
C VAL A 713 22.03 20.06 24.44
N GLY A 714 20.78 20.52 24.34
CA GLY A 714 20.10 21.42 25.28
C GLY A 714 20.86 22.68 25.70
N THR A 715 20.54 23.16 26.90
CA THR A 715 21.32 24.17 27.63
C THR A 715 22.73 23.68 27.99
N THR A 716 22.97 22.37 27.99
CA THR A 716 24.27 21.75 28.30
C THR A 716 25.39 22.22 27.35
N TRP A 717 25.10 22.38 26.06
CA TRP A 717 26.09 22.80 25.06
C TRP A 717 25.55 23.73 23.95
N CYS A 718 24.25 23.80 23.69
CA CYS A 718 23.72 24.58 22.57
C CYS A 718 23.52 26.05 22.95
N ARG A 719 24.12 26.97 22.18
CA ARG A 719 23.89 28.43 22.31
C ARG A 719 22.44 28.90 22.04
N PHE A 720 21.55 27.97 21.68
CA PHE A 720 20.12 28.19 21.51
C PHE A 720 19.28 27.33 22.49
N GLY A 721 19.91 26.62 23.42
CA GLY A 721 19.21 25.85 24.45
C GLY A 721 18.48 26.77 25.43
N VAL A 722 17.20 26.48 25.65
CA VAL A 722 16.33 27.13 26.64
C VAL A 722 16.13 26.19 27.84
N GLY A 723 15.98 24.88 27.60
CA GLY A 723 15.87 23.85 28.64
C GLY A 723 16.86 22.68 28.53
N ASP A 724 17.03 21.97 29.65
CA ASP A 724 17.77 20.71 29.76
C ASP A 724 17.03 19.58 29.01
N SER A 725 17.38 19.39 27.74
CA SER A 725 16.82 18.32 26.91
C SER A 725 17.55 16.99 27.03
N VAL A 726 18.83 17.00 27.43
CA VAL A 726 19.62 15.77 27.61
C VAL A 726 19.14 15.06 28.88
N GLY A 727 19.19 15.73 30.02
CA GLY A 727 18.76 15.17 31.29
C GLY A 727 17.26 14.86 31.33
N MET A 728 16.41 15.67 30.68
CA MET A 728 14.99 15.31 30.54
C MET A 728 14.80 14.07 29.65
N ALA A 729 15.51 13.94 28.52
CA ALA A 729 15.47 12.72 27.71
C ALA A 729 15.96 11.48 28.48
N VAL A 730 17.05 11.59 29.24
CA VAL A 730 17.57 10.52 30.10
C VAL A 730 16.53 10.12 31.16
N ARG A 731 15.93 11.08 31.88
CA ARG A 731 14.88 10.80 32.88
C ARG A 731 13.70 10.01 32.29
N LEU A 732 13.23 10.39 31.10
CA LEU A 732 12.12 9.70 30.42
C LEU A 732 12.52 8.34 29.84
N GLU A 733 13.75 8.21 29.33
CA GLU A 733 14.25 6.94 28.79
C GLU A 733 14.58 5.92 29.88
N GLU A 734 14.98 6.38 31.07
CA GLU A 734 15.19 5.55 32.27
C GLU A 734 13.90 5.27 33.05
N ARG A 735 12.86 6.13 32.97
CA ARG A 735 11.52 5.80 33.49
C ARG A 735 10.85 4.73 32.63
N TYR A 736 10.68 4.97 31.33
CA TYR A 736 9.86 4.10 30.48
C TYR A 736 10.62 2.91 29.84
N LYS A 737 11.68 2.41 30.49
CA LYS A 737 12.41 1.21 30.02
C LYS A 737 11.70 -0.10 30.41
N SER A 738 11.96 -1.16 29.65
CA SER A 738 11.16 -2.41 29.56
C SER A 738 9.70 -2.25 29.08
N ILE A 739 8.95 -1.25 29.58
CA ILE A 739 7.49 -1.09 29.44
C ILE A 739 6.99 -1.50 28.05
N ARG A 740 6.32 -2.67 28.01
CA ARG A 740 5.65 -3.18 26.81
C ARG A 740 4.31 -2.48 26.63
N GLY A 741 3.90 -2.32 25.37
CA GLY A 741 2.58 -1.84 24.98
C GLY A 741 2.13 -2.45 23.66
N PRO A 742 0.92 -2.08 23.18
CA PRO A 742 0.33 -2.66 21.97
C PRO A 742 1.23 -2.52 20.72
N HIS A 743 2.07 -1.48 20.66
CA HIS A 743 3.19 -1.41 19.73
C HIS A 743 4.39 -0.64 20.31
N LYS A 744 5.58 -0.83 19.72
CA LYS A 744 6.80 -0.04 20.01
C LYS A 744 6.57 1.46 19.78
N PHE A 745 7.13 2.28 20.67
CA PHE A 745 7.00 3.74 20.68
C PHE A 745 8.36 4.44 20.88
N LYS A 746 8.42 5.74 20.57
CA LYS A 746 9.62 6.59 20.69
C LYS A 746 9.27 7.92 21.38
N GLY A 747 10.20 8.45 22.16
CA GLY A 747 10.17 9.83 22.64
C GLY A 747 11.12 10.75 21.86
N GLY A 748 10.98 12.06 22.06
CA GLY A 748 11.99 13.05 21.66
C GLY A 748 11.90 14.32 22.51
N VAL A 749 13.04 14.92 22.87
CA VAL A 749 13.12 16.13 23.71
C VAL A 749 14.04 17.16 23.07
N SER A 750 13.48 18.29 22.64
CA SER A 750 14.23 19.41 22.07
C SER A 750 14.36 20.54 23.08
N GLY A 751 15.59 20.99 23.35
CA GLY A 751 15.87 22.10 24.27
C GLY A 751 15.44 23.48 23.80
N CYS A 752 14.87 23.61 22.59
CA CYS A 752 14.24 24.81 22.06
C CYS A 752 13.44 24.51 20.79
N VAL A 753 12.72 25.51 20.28
CA VAL A 753 11.90 25.47 19.04
C VAL A 753 12.66 25.14 17.75
N ARG A 754 14.00 25.04 17.78
CA ARG A 754 14.80 24.52 16.65
C ARG A 754 14.70 23.00 16.46
N GLU A 755 14.05 22.30 17.40
CA GLU A 755 13.45 20.99 17.15
C GLU A 755 14.42 19.84 16.81
N CYS A 756 15.74 19.98 17.07
CA CYS A 756 16.76 19.04 16.60
C CYS A 756 16.59 17.57 17.06
N ALA A 757 15.73 17.29 18.05
CA ALA A 757 15.35 15.94 18.46
C ALA A 757 14.17 15.33 17.66
N GLU A 758 13.61 16.07 16.69
CA GLU A 758 12.44 15.70 15.88
C GLU A 758 11.26 15.23 16.74
N ALA A 759 11.06 15.84 17.91
CA ALA A 759 10.06 15.51 18.92
C ALA A 759 8.64 15.41 18.32
N GLN A 760 8.28 16.31 17.40
CA GLN A 760 7.00 16.29 16.70
C GLN A 760 6.85 15.11 15.71
N SER A 761 7.88 14.31 15.45
CA SER A 761 7.79 13.05 14.67
C SER A 761 7.67 11.78 15.53
N LYS A 762 7.64 11.91 16.86
CA LYS A 762 7.71 10.79 17.81
C LYS A 762 6.33 10.49 18.41
N ASP A 763 6.18 9.32 19.02
CA ASP A 763 4.91 8.87 19.62
C ASP A 763 4.49 9.78 20.78
N PHE A 764 5.47 10.34 21.50
CA PHE A 764 5.38 11.53 22.36
C PHE A 764 6.62 12.42 22.16
N GLY A 765 6.50 13.73 22.36
CA GLY A 765 7.58 14.70 22.14
C GLY A 765 7.50 15.92 23.05
N LEU A 766 8.66 16.46 23.43
CA LEU A 766 8.79 17.66 24.26
C LEU A 766 9.60 18.74 23.55
N ILE A 767 9.17 19.99 23.67
CA ILE A 767 9.93 21.17 23.22
C ILE A 767 9.98 22.18 24.37
N ALA A 768 11.18 22.53 24.84
CA ALA A 768 11.35 23.46 25.94
C ALA A 768 10.96 24.90 25.56
N THR A 769 10.33 25.59 26.52
CA THR A 769 10.00 27.02 26.50
C THR A 769 10.69 27.73 27.67
N ASP A 770 10.49 29.04 27.79
CA ASP A 770 10.96 29.85 28.92
C ASP A 770 10.26 29.52 30.25
N LYS A 771 9.17 28.74 30.22
CA LYS A 771 8.35 28.39 31.38
C LYS A 771 8.33 26.90 31.71
N GLY A 772 8.84 26.04 30.83
CA GLY A 772 8.74 24.59 30.99
C GLY A 772 8.87 23.86 29.65
N PHE A 773 7.95 22.94 29.38
CA PHE A 773 7.88 22.17 28.13
C PHE A 773 6.49 22.18 27.49
N ASN A 774 6.45 22.33 26.17
CA ASN A 774 5.28 21.97 25.36
C ASN A 774 5.29 20.46 25.12
N ILE A 775 4.18 19.77 25.44
CA ILE A 775 4.02 18.32 25.30
C ILE A 775 3.21 18.01 24.05
N PHE A 776 3.78 17.21 23.15
CA PHE A 776 3.17 16.76 21.90
C PHE A 776 2.95 15.23 21.94
N VAL A 777 1.86 14.74 21.36
CA VAL A 777 1.51 13.31 21.36
C VAL A 777 0.95 12.82 20.02
N GLY A 778 1.05 11.52 19.76
CA GLY A 778 0.42 10.90 18.58
C GLY A 778 1.16 11.11 17.26
N GLY A 779 2.46 11.40 17.29
CA GLY A 779 3.29 11.48 16.09
C GLY A 779 3.81 10.12 15.62
N ASN A 780 4.29 10.07 14.37
CA ASN A 780 4.84 8.86 13.77
C ASN A 780 5.80 9.16 12.60
N GLY A 781 7.11 9.04 12.81
CA GLY A 781 8.11 8.90 11.75
C GLY A 781 8.18 7.44 11.25
N GLY A 782 7.17 7.02 10.47
CA GLY A 782 7.06 5.66 9.90
C GLY A 782 6.25 5.65 8.60
N ALA A 783 5.94 4.47 8.06
CA ALA A 783 5.41 4.26 6.69
C ALA A 783 4.14 5.04 6.29
N LYS A 784 3.38 5.57 7.24
CA LYS A 784 2.41 6.65 7.02
C LYS A 784 2.71 7.78 8.02
N PRO A 785 3.54 8.77 7.64
CA PRO A 785 4.02 9.76 8.59
C PRO A 785 2.88 10.64 9.14
N ARG A 786 3.05 11.15 10.36
CA ARG A 786 2.16 12.13 11.00
C ARG A 786 2.94 12.93 12.05
N HIS A 787 2.68 14.23 12.15
CA HIS A 787 3.17 15.05 13.24
C HIS A 787 2.35 14.80 14.52
N ALA A 788 3.03 14.83 15.66
CA ALA A 788 2.42 14.83 16.97
C ALA A 788 1.69 16.15 17.20
N GLU A 789 0.52 16.08 17.82
CA GLU A 789 -0.31 17.24 18.12
C GLU A 789 -0.09 17.71 19.56
N LEU A 790 -0.29 19.01 19.79
CA LEU A 790 0.05 19.68 21.04
C LEU A 790 -0.99 19.38 22.13
N LEU A 791 -0.61 18.51 23.07
CA LEU A 791 -1.43 18.10 24.21
C LEU A 791 -1.53 19.21 25.26
N ALA A 792 -0.39 19.73 25.70
CA ALA A 792 -0.28 20.70 26.78
C ALA A 792 0.86 21.70 26.52
N LYS A 793 0.72 22.94 27.01
CA LYS A 793 1.66 24.06 26.80
C LYS A 793 2.32 24.48 28.10
N ASP A 794 3.57 24.97 28.01
CA ASP A 794 4.31 25.61 29.11
C ASP A 794 4.27 24.81 30.42
N VAL A 795 4.35 23.47 30.33
CA VAL A 795 4.20 22.54 31.46
C VAL A 795 5.47 22.56 32.33
N PRO A 796 5.38 22.78 33.65
CA PRO A 796 6.53 22.69 34.56
C PRO A 796 7.23 21.32 34.46
N PRO A 797 8.58 21.24 34.51
CA PRO A 797 9.32 19.98 34.34
C PRO A 797 8.87 18.81 35.25
N GLU A 798 8.32 19.12 36.42
CA GLU A 798 7.74 18.18 37.39
C GLU A 798 6.41 17.55 36.94
N GLU A 799 5.56 18.29 36.23
CA GLU A 799 4.25 17.85 35.72
C GLU A 799 4.35 17.09 34.38
N VAL A 800 5.50 17.18 33.70
CA VAL A 800 5.77 16.48 32.43
C VAL A 800 5.64 14.96 32.57
N VAL A 801 6.12 14.39 33.68
CA VAL A 801 6.09 12.93 33.91
C VAL A 801 4.67 12.44 34.19
N PRO A 802 3.89 12.98 35.15
CA PRO A 802 2.49 12.61 35.35
C PRO A 802 1.64 12.64 34.07
N ILE A 803 1.78 13.68 33.24
CA ILE A 803 1.01 13.78 31.98
C ILE A 803 1.41 12.68 30.97
N LEU A 804 2.71 12.36 30.85
CA LEU A 804 3.19 11.27 29.99
C LEU A 804 2.84 9.88 30.54
N ASP A 805 2.83 9.70 31.86
CA ASP A 805 2.39 8.47 32.53
C ASP A 805 0.93 8.17 32.19
N ARG A 806 0.04 9.16 32.39
CA ARG A 806 -1.39 9.08 32.02
C ARG A 806 -1.58 8.76 30.54
N PHE A 807 -0.86 9.47 29.65
CA PHE A 807 -0.92 9.25 28.21
C PHE A 807 -0.53 7.82 27.81
N LEU A 808 0.61 7.33 28.31
CA LEU A 808 1.14 6.02 27.97
C LEU A 808 0.26 4.90 28.53
N ILE A 809 -0.24 5.02 29.76
CA ILE A 809 -1.17 4.03 30.33
C ILE A 809 -2.51 4.04 29.61
N PHE A 810 -3.08 5.20 29.27
CA PHE A 810 -4.35 5.26 28.54
C PHE A 810 -4.24 4.62 27.13
N TYR A 811 -3.12 4.84 26.43
CA TYR A 811 -2.76 4.14 25.19
C TYR A 811 -2.60 2.62 25.40
N ILE A 812 -1.86 2.20 26.43
CA ILE A 812 -1.63 0.79 26.78
C ILE A 812 -2.95 0.08 27.11
N ARG A 813 -3.90 0.75 27.76
CA ARG A 813 -5.25 0.23 28.10
C ARG A 813 -6.13 0.10 26.86
N THR A 814 -6.18 1.11 25.98
CA THR A 814 -7.28 1.27 25.01
C THR A 814 -6.95 1.04 23.53
N ALA A 815 -5.68 1.04 23.10
CA ALA A 815 -5.33 0.80 21.69
C ALA A 815 -5.44 -0.69 21.29
N ASP A 816 -5.66 -0.99 20.00
CA ASP A 816 -5.66 -2.36 19.46
C ASP A 816 -4.23 -2.90 19.25
N LYS A 817 -4.11 -4.21 19.06
CA LYS A 817 -2.86 -4.92 18.72
C LYS A 817 -2.10 -4.21 17.60
N LEU A 818 -0.79 -4.00 17.81
CA LEU A 818 0.13 -3.40 16.85
C LEU A 818 -0.20 -1.95 16.41
N GLN A 819 -1.24 -1.31 16.96
CA GLN A 819 -1.61 0.07 16.66
C GLN A 819 -0.58 1.05 17.25
N ARG A 820 -0.20 2.09 16.50
CA ARG A 820 0.68 3.18 16.98
C ARG A 820 -0.15 4.28 17.64
N THR A 821 0.45 5.04 18.56
CA THR A 821 -0.23 6.15 19.25
C THR A 821 -0.94 7.10 18.28
N ALA A 822 -0.30 7.44 17.14
CA ALA A 822 -0.93 8.20 16.06
C ALA A 822 -2.29 7.61 15.62
N ARG A 823 -2.28 6.37 15.12
CA ARG A 823 -3.48 5.69 14.60
C ARG A 823 -4.47 5.30 15.69
N TRP A 824 -4.08 5.40 16.95
CA TRP A 824 -4.97 5.31 18.11
C TRP A 824 -5.66 6.66 18.39
N VAL A 825 -4.93 7.78 18.48
CA VAL A 825 -5.52 9.13 18.66
C VAL A 825 -6.43 9.52 17.47
N GLU A 826 -6.14 9.03 16.26
CA GLU A 826 -7.01 9.16 15.08
C GLU A 826 -8.36 8.42 15.23
N ASN A 827 -8.36 7.28 15.91
CA ASN A 827 -9.51 6.39 16.03
C ASN A 827 -10.23 6.52 17.40
N LEU A 828 -9.69 7.32 18.32
CA LEU A 828 -10.26 7.57 19.64
C LEU A 828 -11.49 8.49 19.46
N PRO A 829 -12.68 8.15 19.98
CA PRO A 829 -13.85 9.02 19.90
C PRO A 829 -13.56 10.40 20.52
N GLY A 830 -13.83 11.48 19.77
CA GLY A 830 -13.47 12.85 20.17
C GLY A 830 -11.97 13.20 20.07
N GLY A 831 -11.12 12.28 19.59
CA GLY A 831 -9.72 12.50 19.23
C GLY A 831 -8.85 13.10 20.34
N LEU A 832 -7.96 14.02 19.95
CA LEU A 832 -7.09 14.73 20.88
C LEU A 832 -7.86 15.49 21.97
N LYS A 833 -9.05 16.04 21.66
CA LYS A 833 -9.85 16.78 22.65
C LYS A 833 -10.34 15.87 23.76
N TYR A 834 -10.90 14.71 23.42
CA TYR A 834 -11.29 13.72 24.43
C TYR A 834 -10.08 13.20 25.21
N LEU A 835 -8.93 13.00 24.55
CA LEU A 835 -7.68 12.66 25.24
C LEU A 835 -7.28 13.72 26.28
N GLN A 836 -7.35 15.01 25.94
CA GLN A 836 -7.10 16.14 26.86
C GLN A 836 -8.09 16.12 28.04
N GLU A 837 -9.39 15.99 27.77
CA GLU A 837 -10.42 15.88 28.81
C GLU A 837 -10.14 14.69 29.77
N VAL A 838 -9.64 13.55 29.27
CA VAL A 838 -9.30 12.39 30.09
C VAL A 838 -8.02 12.57 30.91
N ILE A 839 -6.93 13.10 30.35
CA ILE A 839 -5.60 13.08 31.02
C ILE A 839 -5.13 14.42 31.62
N LEU A 840 -5.79 15.53 31.28
CA LEU A 840 -5.52 16.86 31.86
C LEU A 840 -6.63 17.32 32.80
N GLU A 841 -7.89 17.04 32.46
CA GLU A 841 -9.07 17.44 33.26
C GLU A 841 -9.62 16.32 34.16
N ASP A 842 -9.03 15.12 34.10
CA ASP A 842 -9.45 13.87 34.76
C ASP A 842 -10.96 13.58 34.68
N LYS A 843 -11.55 13.79 33.48
CA LYS A 843 -12.98 13.60 33.20
C LYS A 843 -13.55 12.22 33.59
N LEU A 844 -12.69 11.21 33.75
CA LEU A 844 -13.06 9.85 34.15
C LEU A 844 -12.74 9.53 35.62
N GLY A 845 -12.00 10.37 36.34
CA GLY A 845 -11.58 10.14 37.73
C GLY A 845 -10.56 9.00 37.90
N ILE A 846 -9.67 8.81 36.92
CA ILE A 846 -8.73 7.67 36.85
C ILE A 846 -7.26 8.09 36.71
N CYS A 847 -6.93 9.38 36.67
CA CYS A 847 -5.54 9.82 36.48
C CYS A 847 -4.58 9.26 37.55
N ALA A 848 -4.99 9.30 38.83
CA ALA A 848 -4.22 8.72 39.93
C ALA A 848 -4.05 7.19 39.84
N ASP A 849 -5.03 6.47 39.25
CA ASP A 849 -4.93 5.03 38.98
C ASP A 849 -4.03 4.71 37.79
N MET A 850 -3.88 5.63 36.84
CA MET A 850 -2.93 5.49 35.74
C MET A 850 -1.50 5.79 36.20
N GLU A 851 -1.29 6.83 37.00
CA GLU A 851 0.00 7.14 37.63
C GLU A 851 0.47 5.99 38.54
N ARG A 852 -0.43 5.46 39.41
CA ARG A 852 -0.14 4.29 40.24
C ARG A 852 0.24 3.06 39.41
N GLN A 853 -0.50 2.74 38.35
CA GLN A 853 -0.14 1.62 37.48
C GLN A 853 1.23 1.84 36.79
N MET A 854 1.53 3.07 36.37
CA MET A 854 2.84 3.39 35.79
C MET A 854 3.96 3.19 36.82
N GLU A 855 3.79 3.67 38.06
CA GLU A 855 4.81 3.52 39.11
C GLU A 855 5.04 2.05 39.49
N GLU A 856 3.98 1.23 39.53
CA GLU A 856 4.09 -0.23 39.72
C GLU A 856 4.91 -0.89 38.59
N LEU A 857 4.68 -0.52 37.32
CA LEU A 857 5.44 -1.02 36.18
C LEU A 857 6.90 -0.55 36.20
N VAL A 858 7.15 0.73 36.44
CA VAL A 858 8.51 1.33 36.49
C VAL A 858 9.30 0.74 37.66
N GLY A 859 8.70 0.63 38.84
CA GLY A 859 9.32 0.04 40.04
C GLY A 859 9.63 -1.46 39.90
N SER A 860 9.01 -2.15 38.94
CA SER A 860 9.28 -3.57 38.64
C SER A 860 10.44 -3.81 37.66
N PHE A 861 11.19 -2.77 37.25
CA PHE A 861 12.22 -2.90 36.22
C PHE A 861 13.38 -3.85 36.60
N PHE A 862 13.74 -4.71 35.66
CA PHE A 862 15.01 -5.45 35.59
C PHE A 862 15.53 -5.45 34.15
N CYS A 863 16.83 -5.68 33.97
CA CYS A 863 17.41 -5.84 32.64
C CYS A 863 17.27 -7.30 32.18
N GLU A 864 16.38 -7.56 31.22
CA GLU A 864 16.11 -8.89 30.64
C GLU A 864 17.41 -9.64 30.22
N TRP A 865 18.40 -8.92 29.70
CA TRP A 865 19.68 -9.53 29.30
C TRP A 865 20.60 -9.86 30.47
N THR A 866 20.63 -9.05 31.52
CA THR A 866 21.37 -9.37 32.76
C THR A 866 20.79 -10.61 33.43
N GLU A 867 19.46 -10.66 33.53
CA GLU A 867 18.69 -11.79 34.07
C GLU A 867 18.76 -13.06 33.22
N THR A 868 18.98 -12.93 31.91
CA THR A 868 19.22 -14.06 31.00
C THR A 868 20.66 -14.56 31.11
N VAL A 869 21.65 -13.67 31.13
CA VAL A 869 23.07 -14.04 31.31
C VAL A 869 23.28 -14.75 32.64
N ASN A 870 22.67 -14.30 33.73
CA ASN A 870 22.86 -14.87 35.07
C ASN A 870 22.13 -16.20 35.32
N ASN A 871 21.24 -16.65 34.42
CA ASN A 871 20.37 -17.83 34.66
C ASN A 871 20.76 -19.04 33.78
N PRO A 872 21.27 -20.14 34.35
CA PRO A 872 21.69 -21.33 33.59
C PRO A 872 20.58 -22.06 32.82
N GLU A 873 19.30 -21.93 33.19
CA GLU A 873 18.20 -22.49 32.38
C GLU A 873 17.94 -21.63 31.14
N ARG A 874 17.85 -20.30 31.31
CA ARG A 874 17.57 -19.36 30.21
C ARG A 874 18.64 -19.41 29.11
N ARG A 875 19.89 -19.77 29.45
CA ARG A 875 20.99 -19.94 28.48
C ARG A 875 20.72 -21.01 27.40
N LYS A 876 19.96 -22.07 27.68
CA LYS A 876 19.76 -23.19 26.75
C LYS A 876 18.96 -22.82 25.48
N TYR A 877 18.11 -21.80 25.56
CA TYR A 877 17.27 -21.36 24.43
C TYR A 877 18.07 -20.79 23.24
N PHE A 878 19.36 -20.49 23.40
CA PHE A 878 20.21 -19.84 22.39
C PHE A 878 20.97 -20.82 21.47
N GLU A 879 20.86 -22.13 21.70
CA GLU A 879 21.45 -23.16 20.85
C GLU A 879 20.83 -23.16 19.43
N GLN A 880 21.63 -23.51 18.40
CA GLN A 880 21.15 -23.59 17.00
C GLN A 880 20.45 -24.93 16.71
N PHE A 881 20.91 -26.03 17.32
CA PHE A 881 20.34 -27.36 17.20
C PHE A 881 20.28 -28.05 18.56
N GLY A 882 19.18 -28.75 18.86
CA GLY A 882 19.04 -29.52 20.09
C GLY A 882 19.79 -30.86 20.12
N ASN A 883 20.46 -31.24 19.02
CA ASN A 883 21.11 -32.55 18.87
C ASN A 883 22.58 -32.51 18.40
N THR A 884 23.20 -31.33 18.25
CA THR A 884 24.63 -31.18 17.90
C THR A 884 25.15 -29.78 18.26
N GLU A 885 26.44 -29.67 18.57
CA GLU A 885 27.16 -28.40 18.77
C GLU A 885 27.61 -27.76 17.44
N GLU A 886 27.38 -28.42 16.29
CA GLU A 886 27.63 -27.84 14.97
C GLU A 886 26.83 -26.55 14.73
N THR A 887 27.35 -25.65 13.90
CA THR A 887 26.65 -24.42 13.50
C THR A 887 26.72 -24.24 11.99
N VAL A 888 25.65 -23.74 11.38
CA VAL A 888 25.49 -23.68 9.91
C VAL A 888 25.00 -22.30 9.48
N GLU A 889 25.63 -21.74 8.45
CA GLU A 889 25.26 -20.44 7.86
C GLU A 889 24.35 -20.62 6.64
N THR A 890 23.16 -20.01 6.68
CA THR A 890 22.07 -20.19 5.71
C THR A 890 22.03 -19.15 4.58
N ILE A 891 22.85 -18.10 4.67
CA ILE A 891 23.05 -17.08 3.63
C ILE A 891 24.54 -16.72 3.60
N GLU A 892 25.11 -16.56 2.40
CA GLU A 892 26.48 -16.10 2.19
C GLU A 892 26.76 -14.72 2.81
N VAL A 893 27.95 -14.54 3.37
CA VAL A 893 28.42 -13.29 3.99
C VAL A 893 29.27 -12.49 2.98
N ILE A 894 28.74 -11.35 2.53
CA ILE A 894 29.40 -10.42 1.59
C ILE A 894 30.09 -9.30 2.36
N LYS A 895 31.30 -8.93 1.94
CA LYS A 895 32.09 -7.82 2.53
C LYS A 895 31.93 -6.52 1.74
N GLU A 896 31.28 -5.53 2.34
CA GLU A 896 30.86 -4.28 1.71
C GLU A 896 31.08 -3.08 2.63
N ARG A 897 31.53 -1.93 2.10
CA ARG A 897 31.89 -0.74 2.90
C ARG A 897 32.83 -1.07 4.09
N HIS A 898 33.73 -2.04 3.89
CA HIS A 898 34.65 -2.63 4.87
C HIS A 898 34.02 -3.44 6.02
N GLN A 899 32.69 -3.57 6.06
CA GLN A 899 31.95 -4.39 7.03
C GLN A 899 31.33 -5.62 6.35
N ASN A 900 30.64 -6.49 7.09
CA ASN A 900 30.00 -7.68 6.52
C ASN A 900 28.48 -7.53 6.50
N ARG A 901 27.82 -8.04 5.46
CA ARG A 901 26.35 -8.14 5.35
C ARG A 901 25.97 -9.50 4.75
N PRO A 902 24.72 -9.98 4.94
CA PRO A 902 24.24 -11.08 4.12
C PRO A 902 24.16 -10.71 2.63
N ALA A 903 24.19 -11.74 1.78
CA ALA A 903 23.74 -11.65 0.39
C ALA A 903 22.29 -11.11 0.29
N TYR A 904 21.93 -10.64 -0.90
CA TYR A 904 20.56 -10.25 -1.20
C TYR A 904 19.65 -11.49 -1.24
N TRP A 905 18.35 -11.30 -0.97
CA TRP A 905 17.38 -12.39 -1.12
C TRP A 905 17.04 -12.59 -2.60
N PRO A 906 16.91 -13.84 -3.08
CA PRO A 906 16.45 -14.12 -4.42
C PRO A 906 15.04 -13.58 -4.64
N LYS A 907 14.70 -13.27 -5.90
CA LYS A 907 13.35 -12.84 -6.32
C LYS A 907 12.33 -13.95 -6.03
N ASP A 908 12.71 -15.20 -6.31
CA ASP A 908 11.87 -16.39 -6.17
C ASP A 908 11.97 -17.05 -4.78
N GLY A 909 11.18 -18.11 -4.56
CA GLY A 909 11.17 -18.91 -3.32
C GLY A 909 11.94 -20.23 -3.44
N ALA A 910 11.45 -21.24 -2.72
CA ALA A 910 11.58 -22.65 -3.07
C ALA A 910 10.17 -23.17 -3.43
N ASN A 911 10.06 -23.97 -4.49
CA ASN A 911 8.77 -24.34 -5.11
C ASN A 911 8.55 -25.86 -5.15
N GLU A 912 9.32 -26.62 -4.37
CA GLU A 912 9.21 -28.06 -4.20
C GLU A 912 7.83 -28.45 -3.64
N ASP A 913 6.98 -29.01 -4.49
CA ASP A 913 5.69 -29.54 -4.06
C ASP A 913 5.84 -30.91 -3.39
N PHE A 914 5.59 -30.95 -2.08
CA PHE A 914 5.53 -32.17 -1.28
C PHE A 914 4.14 -32.83 -1.23
N LYS A 915 3.10 -32.29 -1.90
CA LYS A 915 1.74 -32.88 -1.96
C LYS A 915 1.82 -34.23 -2.68
N GLY A 916 1.65 -35.32 -1.93
CA GLY A 916 1.72 -36.68 -2.49
C GLY A 916 3.12 -37.15 -2.86
N HIS A 917 4.19 -36.43 -2.46
CA HIS A 917 5.57 -36.83 -2.71
C HIS A 917 5.90 -38.18 -2.05
N GLN A 918 6.45 -39.12 -2.82
CA GLN A 918 6.77 -40.48 -2.34
C GLN A 918 8.28 -40.67 -2.19
N TRP A 919 8.72 -40.70 -0.93
CA TRP A 919 10.09 -41.03 -0.52
C TRP A 919 10.49 -42.46 -0.93
N SER A 920 11.74 -42.66 -1.35
CA SER A 920 12.24 -43.95 -1.85
C SER A 920 12.11 -45.10 -0.84
N SER A 921 12.23 -44.76 0.45
CA SER A 921 11.99 -45.66 1.59
C SER A 921 11.82 -44.80 2.85
N LEU A 922 11.23 -45.34 3.93
CA LEU A 922 11.06 -44.62 5.19
C LEU A 922 11.40 -45.50 6.39
N SER A 923 12.45 -45.14 7.13
CA SER A 923 12.91 -45.85 8.32
C SER A 923 12.79 -44.98 9.58
N TRP A 924 12.48 -45.60 10.71
CA TRP A 924 12.47 -44.92 12.01
C TRP A 924 13.91 -44.75 12.52
N GLN A 925 14.32 -43.51 12.76
CA GLN A 925 15.68 -43.13 13.14
C GLN A 925 15.62 -42.28 14.44
N PRO A 926 16.45 -42.56 15.46
CA PRO A 926 16.51 -41.73 16.67
C PRO A 926 17.22 -40.40 16.36
N ILE A 927 16.66 -39.28 16.83
CA ILE A 927 17.15 -37.93 16.46
C ILE A 927 17.55 -37.09 17.67
N ILE A 928 16.78 -37.12 18.75
CA ILE A 928 17.00 -36.31 19.97
C ILE A 928 16.36 -36.98 21.19
N GLN A 929 16.84 -36.71 22.41
CA GLN A 929 16.22 -37.19 23.64
C GLN A 929 14.92 -36.45 23.94
N ALA A 930 13.89 -37.16 24.43
CA ALA A 930 12.60 -36.58 24.79
C ALA A 930 12.68 -35.55 25.94
N SER A 931 13.71 -35.69 26.80
CA SER A 931 14.06 -34.77 27.88
C SER A 931 14.40 -33.33 27.43
N HIS A 932 14.65 -33.10 26.14
CA HIS A 932 14.82 -31.76 25.58
C HIS A 932 13.50 -30.96 25.53
N PHE A 933 12.36 -31.65 25.47
CA PHE A 933 11.03 -31.03 25.34
C PHE A 933 10.35 -30.90 26.70
N THR A 934 9.68 -29.78 26.94
CA THR A 934 8.94 -29.56 28.19
C THR A 934 7.44 -29.83 28.02
N ASN A 935 6.81 -30.30 29.09
CA ASN A 935 5.34 -30.39 29.21
C ASN A 935 4.78 -29.22 30.06
N THR A 936 5.47 -28.08 30.13
CA THR A 936 4.95 -26.89 30.83
C THR A 936 3.84 -26.25 29.98
N LYS A 937 2.81 -25.69 30.62
CA LYS A 937 1.68 -25.07 29.92
C LYS A 937 2.02 -23.66 29.39
N PRO A 938 1.48 -23.25 28.22
CA PRO A 938 0.71 -24.06 27.27
C PRO A 938 1.59 -25.17 26.66
N GLU A 939 1.04 -26.38 26.52
CA GLU A 939 1.80 -27.62 26.21
C GLU A 939 2.34 -27.65 24.77
N VAL A 940 3.34 -26.81 24.53
CA VAL A 940 4.04 -26.58 23.27
C VAL A 940 5.52 -26.46 23.59
N SER A 941 6.35 -27.24 22.89
CA SER A 941 7.80 -27.16 22.99
C SER A 941 8.41 -27.54 21.65
N SER A 942 9.34 -26.74 21.14
CA SER A 942 9.91 -26.92 19.80
C SER A 942 11.42 -26.84 19.80
N THR A 943 12.05 -27.47 18.80
CA THR A 943 13.50 -27.41 18.60
C THR A 943 13.87 -27.66 17.14
N ASN A 944 15.05 -27.17 16.74
CA ASN A 944 15.67 -27.41 15.45
C ASN A 944 16.69 -28.54 15.61
N VAL A 945 16.82 -29.43 14.63
CA VAL A 945 17.78 -30.55 14.65
C VAL A 945 18.45 -30.74 13.30
N LYS A 946 19.72 -31.16 13.32
CA LYS A 946 20.51 -31.44 12.10
C LYS A 946 20.55 -32.94 11.81
N ARG A 947 20.41 -33.30 10.54
CA ARG A 947 20.53 -34.69 10.04
C ARG A 947 21.15 -34.67 8.64
N GLY A 948 22.44 -34.99 8.56
CA GLY A 948 23.21 -34.75 7.33
C GLY A 948 23.47 -33.25 7.15
N ASP A 949 23.16 -32.73 5.97
CA ASP A 949 23.07 -31.29 5.65
C ASP A 949 21.66 -30.71 5.94
N THR A 950 20.64 -31.56 6.06
CA THR A 950 19.26 -31.15 6.30
C THR A 950 19.02 -30.67 7.74
N GLN A 951 18.17 -29.65 7.86
CA GLN A 951 17.63 -29.16 9.14
C GLN A 951 16.13 -29.47 9.23
N LEU A 952 15.70 -30.00 10.37
CA LEU A 952 14.31 -30.38 10.65
C LEU A 952 13.79 -29.64 11.89
N ALA A 953 12.51 -29.26 11.88
CA ALA A 953 11.81 -28.78 13.05
C ALA A 953 11.08 -29.95 13.72
N ILE A 954 11.19 -30.06 15.05
CA ILE A 954 10.38 -30.99 15.86
C ILE A 954 9.55 -30.18 16.85
N PHE A 955 8.27 -30.54 16.96
CA PHE A 955 7.29 -29.91 17.85
C PHE A 955 6.65 -30.98 18.75
N LYS A 956 6.66 -30.76 20.07
CA LYS A 956 5.83 -31.48 21.05
C LYS A 956 4.61 -30.61 21.35
N ILE A 957 3.41 -31.13 21.08
CA ILE A 957 2.13 -30.41 21.22
C ILE A 957 1.14 -31.34 21.95
N LYS A 958 0.65 -30.92 23.14
CA LYS A 958 -0.29 -31.69 23.98
C LYS A 958 0.15 -33.17 24.13
N GLY A 959 1.43 -33.36 24.46
CA GLY A 959 2.10 -34.67 24.63
C GLY A 959 2.49 -35.42 23.36
N LYS A 960 2.01 -35.04 22.17
CA LYS A 960 2.31 -35.70 20.88
C LYS A 960 3.43 -35.00 20.12
N TYR A 961 4.14 -35.74 19.27
CA TYR A 961 5.22 -35.22 18.45
C TYR A 961 4.81 -35.04 16.99
N TYR A 962 5.35 -33.99 16.37
CA TYR A 962 5.18 -33.63 14.96
C TYR A 962 6.52 -33.15 14.43
N ALA A 963 6.86 -33.41 13.17
CA ALA A 963 8.10 -32.94 12.57
C ALA A 963 7.95 -32.48 11.12
N THR A 964 8.75 -31.50 10.73
CA THR A 964 8.76 -30.91 9.39
C THR A 964 10.18 -30.58 8.95
N GLN A 965 10.38 -30.16 7.69
CA GLN A 965 11.58 -29.40 7.34
C GLN A 965 11.67 -28.10 8.18
N GLN A 966 12.89 -27.60 8.45
CA GLN A 966 13.10 -26.33 9.14
C GLN A 966 12.88 -25.10 8.23
N MET A 967 13.00 -25.27 6.92
CA MET A 967 12.95 -24.19 5.93
C MET A 967 11.52 -23.78 5.54
N CYS A 968 11.16 -22.53 5.77
CA CYS A 968 9.99 -21.91 5.14
C CYS A 968 10.31 -21.57 3.66
N PRO A 969 9.57 -22.12 2.66
CA PRO A 969 9.88 -21.96 1.25
C PRO A 969 9.87 -20.50 0.76
N HIS A 970 8.94 -19.67 1.26
CA HIS A 970 8.68 -18.31 0.79
C HIS A 970 9.93 -17.44 0.53
N LYS A 971 10.92 -17.49 1.43
CA LYS A 971 12.27 -16.89 1.26
C LYS A 971 13.38 -17.79 1.79
N ARG A 972 13.24 -19.11 1.62
CA ARG A 972 14.24 -20.14 2.02
C ARG A 972 14.75 -19.97 3.46
N ALA A 973 13.86 -19.60 4.38
CA ALA A 973 14.21 -19.17 5.73
C ALA A 973 14.12 -20.34 6.72
N PHE A 974 15.26 -20.76 7.28
CA PHE A 974 15.39 -21.89 8.23
C PHE A 974 14.95 -21.51 9.65
N VAL A 975 13.63 -21.34 9.85
CA VAL A 975 13.06 -20.73 11.07
C VAL A 975 11.78 -21.39 11.60
N LEU A 976 11.33 -22.53 11.07
CA LEU A 976 10.02 -23.09 11.45
C LEU A 976 9.94 -23.56 12.91
N SER A 977 11.03 -24.05 13.50
CA SER A 977 11.14 -24.36 14.94
C SER A 977 10.73 -23.20 15.86
N ASP A 978 10.99 -21.97 15.43
CA ASP A 978 10.86 -20.75 16.24
C ASP A 978 9.50 -20.06 16.00
N GLY A 979 8.61 -20.71 15.25
CA GLY A 979 7.28 -20.24 14.90
C GLY A 979 6.25 -20.45 16.01
N LEU A 980 5.21 -19.61 16.01
CA LEU A 980 4.09 -19.76 16.94
C LEU A 980 3.19 -20.92 16.47
N ILE A 981 2.99 -21.91 17.34
CA ILE A 981 1.99 -22.95 17.15
C ILE A 981 0.59 -22.38 17.40
N GLY A 982 -0.34 -22.63 16.48
CA GLY A 982 -1.77 -22.37 16.63
C GLY A 982 -2.61 -23.66 16.61
N ASP A 983 -3.82 -23.59 17.16
CA ASP A 983 -4.83 -24.65 17.06
C ASP A 983 -6.23 -24.15 16.65
N ASP A 984 -7.12 -25.06 16.26
CA ASP A 984 -8.55 -24.76 16.04
C ASP A 984 -9.47 -25.75 16.78
N ASP A 985 -10.77 -25.43 16.79
CA ASP A 985 -11.79 -26.24 17.46
C ASP A 985 -12.05 -27.61 16.78
N ALA A 986 -11.46 -27.87 15.60
CA ALA A 986 -11.44 -29.18 14.96
C ALA A 986 -10.24 -30.04 15.39
N GLY A 987 -9.36 -29.52 16.27
CA GLY A 987 -8.16 -30.23 16.73
C GLY A 987 -7.01 -30.20 15.73
N LYS A 988 -7.05 -29.29 14.75
CA LYS A 988 -5.95 -29.03 13.82
C LYS A 988 -4.85 -28.23 14.52
N TYR A 989 -3.61 -28.44 14.12
CA TYR A 989 -2.45 -27.65 14.55
C TYR A 989 -1.73 -27.07 13.33
N TRP A 990 -1.16 -25.88 13.46
CA TRP A 990 -0.25 -25.30 12.47
C TRP A 990 0.94 -24.61 13.13
N VAL A 991 2.01 -24.41 12.36
CA VAL A 991 3.11 -23.51 12.72
C VAL A 991 3.06 -22.25 11.85
N SER A 992 3.02 -21.08 12.49
CA SER A 992 3.11 -19.79 11.80
C SER A 992 4.57 -19.37 11.66
N CYS A 993 5.04 -19.25 10.42
CA CYS A 993 6.43 -18.89 10.11
C CYS A 993 6.81 -17.52 10.71
N PRO A 994 7.89 -17.43 11.53
CA PRO A 994 8.37 -16.20 12.16
C PRO A 994 8.37 -14.94 11.28
N TYR A 995 8.96 -15.01 10.08
CA TYR A 995 9.18 -13.84 9.24
C TYR A 995 7.93 -13.45 8.43
N HIS A 996 7.19 -14.44 7.92
CA HIS A 996 6.23 -14.26 6.83
C HIS A 996 4.77 -14.55 7.22
N LYS A 997 4.55 -15.03 8.46
CA LYS A 997 3.26 -15.49 9.01
C LYS A 997 2.48 -16.41 8.05
N ARG A 998 3.22 -17.26 7.34
CA ARG A 998 2.72 -18.38 6.54
C ARG A 998 2.41 -19.55 7.49
N ASN A 999 1.18 -20.05 7.44
CA ASN A 999 0.65 -21.00 8.44
C ASN A 999 0.62 -22.41 7.87
N TYR A 1000 1.58 -23.26 8.24
CA TYR A 1000 1.73 -24.61 7.71
C TYR A 1000 1.08 -25.65 8.62
N ASP A 1001 0.17 -26.44 8.06
CA ASP A 1001 -0.62 -27.46 8.74
C ASP A 1001 0.31 -28.58 9.28
N LEU A 1002 0.23 -28.95 10.56
CA LEU A 1002 1.10 -29.95 11.20
C LEU A 1002 0.47 -31.34 11.32
N ASN A 1003 -0.86 -31.46 11.18
CA ASN A 1003 -1.60 -32.70 11.34
C ASN A 1003 -2.77 -32.81 10.35
N GLY A 1004 -3.40 -34.00 10.32
CA GLY A 1004 -4.47 -34.33 9.38
C GLY A 1004 -3.94 -34.71 7.99
N GLU A 1005 -4.86 -35.01 7.07
CA GLU A 1005 -4.54 -35.45 5.70
C GLU A 1005 -3.85 -34.37 4.85
N GLN A 1006 -3.95 -33.10 5.27
CA GLN A 1006 -3.35 -31.94 4.60
C GLN A 1006 -2.07 -31.46 5.29
N ALA A 1007 -1.45 -32.28 6.15
CA ALA A 1007 -0.22 -31.92 6.86
C ALA A 1007 0.89 -31.52 5.87
N GLY A 1008 1.46 -30.33 6.09
CA GLY A 1008 2.45 -29.69 5.23
C GLY A 1008 1.88 -28.55 4.38
N ARG A 1009 0.57 -28.50 4.12
CA ARG A 1009 -0.08 -27.44 3.33
C ARG A 1009 0.00 -26.09 4.04
N CYS A 1010 0.29 -25.02 3.30
CA CYS A 1010 0.14 -23.66 3.82
C CYS A 1010 -1.31 -23.18 3.69
N SER A 1011 -1.98 -22.95 4.81
CA SER A 1011 -3.41 -22.62 4.89
C SER A 1011 -3.76 -21.19 4.45
N ASN A 1012 -2.77 -20.31 4.27
CA ASN A 1012 -2.93 -18.94 3.79
C ASN A 1012 -2.12 -18.62 2.53
N ASP A 1013 -1.61 -19.64 1.82
CA ASP A 1013 -0.92 -19.53 0.53
C ASP A 1013 -0.84 -20.92 -0.14
N GLU A 1014 -1.87 -21.33 -0.88
CA GLU A 1014 -1.99 -22.72 -1.37
C GLU A 1014 -0.90 -23.14 -2.38
N SER A 1015 -0.16 -22.17 -2.92
CA SER A 1015 1.04 -22.40 -3.72
C SER A 1015 2.19 -23.02 -2.91
N MET A 1016 2.14 -22.92 -1.57
CA MET A 1016 3.23 -23.34 -0.68
C MET A 1016 2.85 -24.52 0.20
N ASN A 1017 3.84 -25.36 0.46
CA ASN A 1017 3.80 -26.45 1.42
C ASN A 1017 5.20 -26.80 1.90
N ILE A 1018 5.26 -27.74 2.85
CA ILE A 1018 6.50 -28.26 3.45
C ILE A 1018 6.43 -29.77 3.62
N ALA A 1019 7.58 -30.44 3.57
CA ALA A 1019 7.72 -31.83 3.96
C ALA A 1019 7.37 -32.00 5.46
N THR A 1020 6.56 -33.02 5.75
CA THR A 1020 6.22 -33.47 7.11
C THR A 1020 6.68 -34.91 7.32
N PHE A 1021 7.02 -35.24 8.57
CA PHE A 1021 7.58 -36.55 8.93
C PHE A 1021 6.89 -37.09 10.19
N PRO A 1022 6.48 -38.38 10.21
CA PRO A 1022 5.99 -39.02 11.43
C PRO A 1022 7.03 -38.99 12.54
N ALA A 1023 6.58 -38.70 13.77
CA ALA A 1023 7.42 -38.54 14.95
C ALA A 1023 6.79 -39.25 16.16
N GLU A 1024 7.61 -39.96 16.95
CA GLU A 1024 7.16 -40.67 18.16
C GLU A 1024 8.25 -40.71 19.25
N GLU A 1025 7.85 -40.66 20.51
CA GLU A 1025 8.71 -40.93 21.68
C GLU A 1025 8.64 -42.43 22.01
N ARG A 1026 9.78 -43.06 22.32
CA ARG A 1026 9.88 -44.50 22.62
C ARG A 1026 10.37 -44.76 24.05
N GLU A 1027 10.25 -46.02 24.49
CA GLU A 1027 10.61 -46.48 25.83
C GLU A 1027 12.10 -46.29 26.20
N ASP A 1028 12.97 -46.06 25.21
CA ASP A 1028 14.39 -45.72 25.39
C ASP A 1028 14.64 -44.22 25.70
N GLY A 1029 13.57 -43.41 25.75
CA GLY A 1029 13.63 -41.97 26.01
C GLY A 1029 14.03 -41.12 24.80
N TRP A 1030 14.08 -41.69 23.59
CA TRP A 1030 14.38 -40.96 22.36
C TRP A 1030 13.12 -40.61 21.56
N VAL A 1031 13.17 -39.46 20.90
CA VAL A 1031 12.25 -39.06 19.84
C VAL A 1031 12.81 -39.61 18.52
N TYR A 1032 12.03 -40.48 17.90
CA TYR A 1032 12.29 -41.06 16.59
C TYR A 1032 11.52 -40.29 15.52
N LEU A 1033 12.17 -40.04 14.38
CA LEU A 1033 11.50 -39.56 13.16
C LEU A 1033 11.52 -40.66 12.10
N LYS A 1034 10.45 -40.76 11.30
CA LYS A 1034 10.39 -41.68 10.16
C LYS A 1034 10.89 -40.96 8.91
N LEU A 1035 12.16 -41.16 8.57
CA LEU A 1035 12.88 -40.39 7.55
C LEU A 1035 13.34 -41.26 6.37
N PRO A 1036 13.55 -40.66 5.19
CA PRO A 1036 14.24 -41.28 4.06
C PRO A 1036 15.74 -41.50 4.34
N PRO A 1037 16.47 -42.18 3.43
CA PRO A 1037 17.92 -42.18 3.37
C PRO A 1037 18.48 -40.75 3.32
N THR A 1038 19.52 -40.46 4.11
CA THR A 1038 20.02 -39.08 4.29
C THR A 1038 20.45 -38.40 2.98
N GLY A 1039 20.95 -39.15 1.99
CA GLY A 1039 21.30 -38.58 0.68
C GLY A 1039 20.10 -38.12 -0.15
N GLU A 1040 18.94 -38.78 -0.02
CA GLU A 1040 17.68 -38.34 -0.62
C GLU A 1040 17.20 -37.07 0.11
N LEU A 1041 17.20 -37.11 1.45
CA LEU A 1041 16.80 -35.99 2.30
C LEU A 1041 17.61 -34.72 1.97
N ASP A 1042 18.94 -34.82 1.95
CA ASP A 1042 19.86 -33.70 1.70
C ASP A 1042 19.74 -33.17 0.25
N SER A 1043 19.45 -34.04 -0.73
CA SER A 1043 19.24 -33.62 -2.13
C SER A 1043 17.99 -32.76 -2.33
N LEU A 1044 17.00 -32.87 -1.44
CA LEU A 1044 15.75 -32.11 -1.49
C LEU A 1044 15.75 -30.94 -0.51
N LEU A 1045 16.22 -31.15 0.73
CA LEU A 1045 16.07 -30.25 1.88
C LEU A 1045 17.41 -29.80 2.51
N GLY A 1046 18.57 -30.18 1.97
CA GLY A 1046 19.89 -29.84 2.50
C GLY A 1046 20.14 -28.32 2.60
N THR A 1047 20.84 -27.89 3.64
CA THR A 1047 21.14 -26.48 3.86
C THR A 1047 22.01 -25.89 2.74
N GLU A 1048 23.08 -26.55 2.31
CA GLU A 1048 23.98 -26.02 1.27
C GLU A 1048 23.33 -25.98 -0.13
N LYS A 1049 22.28 -26.77 -0.39
CA LYS A 1049 21.39 -26.60 -1.56
C LYS A 1049 20.69 -25.24 -1.50
N TRP A 1050 20.02 -24.96 -0.38
CA TRP A 1050 19.12 -23.81 -0.22
C TRP A 1050 19.77 -22.52 0.25
N LYS A 1051 21.00 -22.61 0.73
CA LYS A 1051 21.83 -21.50 1.19
C LYS A 1051 21.95 -20.43 0.13
N ILE A 1052 21.41 -19.27 0.44
CA ILE A 1052 21.30 -18.13 -0.49
C ILE A 1052 22.70 -17.58 -0.78
N LYS A 1053 23.07 -17.57 -2.06
CA LYS A 1053 24.38 -17.14 -2.55
C LYS A 1053 24.31 -15.78 -3.24
N SER A 1054 25.40 -15.04 -3.17
CA SER A 1054 25.62 -13.76 -3.87
C SER A 1054 25.36 -13.86 -5.38
N THR A 1055 25.60 -15.02 -5.99
CA THR A 1055 25.38 -15.30 -7.42
C THR A 1055 23.90 -15.47 -7.80
N GLU A 1056 22.98 -15.63 -6.84
CA GLU A 1056 21.54 -15.80 -7.09
C GLU A 1056 20.77 -14.46 -7.07
N SER A 1057 21.45 -13.34 -6.88
CA SER A 1057 20.80 -12.03 -6.76
C SER A 1057 21.70 -10.91 -7.26
N GLU A 1058 21.21 -10.17 -8.25
CA GLU A 1058 21.85 -8.96 -8.76
C GLU A 1058 22.09 -7.96 -7.62
N ASP A 1059 23.24 -7.30 -7.62
CA ASP A 1059 23.48 -6.16 -6.74
C ASP A 1059 22.83 -4.90 -7.35
N PRO A 1060 21.74 -4.37 -6.76
CA PRO A 1060 21.01 -3.25 -7.33
C PRO A 1060 21.82 -1.95 -7.33
N PHE A 1061 22.90 -1.86 -6.56
CA PHE A 1061 23.76 -0.70 -6.48
C PHE A 1061 25.02 -0.83 -7.35
N GLU A 1062 25.29 -1.97 -8.01
CA GLU A 1062 26.56 -2.18 -8.73
C GLU A 1062 26.80 -1.12 -9.82
N LYS A 1063 25.74 -0.68 -10.52
CA LYS A 1063 25.79 0.43 -11.49
C LYS A 1063 26.07 1.79 -10.81
N VAL A 1064 25.48 2.04 -9.64
CA VAL A 1064 25.60 3.28 -8.86
C VAL A 1064 27.00 3.38 -8.23
N ASP A 1065 27.47 2.33 -7.58
CA ASP A 1065 28.81 2.23 -6.99
C ASP A 1065 29.91 2.26 -8.06
N LYS A 1066 29.63 1.89 -9.32
CA LYS A 1066 30.49 2.15 -10.48
C LYS A 1066 30.54 3.64 -10.85
N ILE A 1067 29.41 4.34 -10.92
CA ILE A 1067 29.34 5.78 -11.24
C ILE A 1067 30.11 6.61 -10.21
N TYR A 1068 29.94 6.33 -8.92
CA TYR A 1068 30.62 7.08 -7.84
C TYR A 1068 32.01 6.51 -7.46
N LYS A 1069 32.57 5.60 -8.27
CA LYS A 1069 33.81 4.87 -7.97
C LYS A 1069 35.04 5.76 -8.04
N GLY A 1070 35.42 6.33 -6.89
CA GLY A 1070 36.58 7.21 -6.76
C GLY A 1070 36.22 8.68 -6.52
N THR A 1071 34.93 9.01 -6.53
CA THR A 1071 34.37 10.35 -6.25
C THR A 1071 34.50 10.70 -4.77
N ARG A 1072 35.74 10.85 -4.29
CA ARG A 1072 36.07 11.22 -2.91
C ARG A 1072 36.22 12.73 -2.78
N GLY A 1073 35.52 13.32 -1.81
CA GLY A 1073 35.86 14.65 -1.31
C GLY A 1073 37.32 14.67 -0.82
N LYS A 1074 38.09 15.68 -1.24
CA LYS A 1074 39.53 15.81 -0.94
C LYS A 1074 39.77 15.79 0.57
N LYS A 1075 40.45 14.77 1.10
CA LYS A 1075 40.94 14.81 2.49
C LYS A 1075 42.21 15.67 2.55
N ILE A 1076 42.31 16.49 3.59
CA ILE A 1076 43.44 17.42 3.80
C ILE A 1076 44.80 16.70 3.87
N GLY A 1077 44.82 15.41 4.24
CA GLY A 1077 46.03 14.58 4.22
C GLY A 1077 46.52 14.19 2.82
N ASP A 1078 45.61 13.94 1.87
CA ASP A 1078 45.96 13.37 0.55
C ASP A 1078 46.80 14.33 -0.31
N VAL A 1079 46.70 15.65 -0.03
CA VAL A 1079 47.47 16.71 -0.69
C VAL A 1079 48.98 16.57 -0.43
N LYS A 1080 49.40 16.01 0.71
CA LYS A 1080 50.83 15.91 1.08
C LYS A 1080 51.60 14.86 0.26
N ALA A 1081 50.93 13.93 -0.41
CA ALA A 1081 51.59 12.94 -1.27
C ALA A 1081 52.03 13.49 -2.63
N ALA A 1082 51.45 14.63 -3.08
CA ALA A 1082 51.70 15.21 -4.40
C ALA A 1082 52.79 16.29 -4.42
N ALA A 1083 53.33 16.69 -3.26
CA ALA A 1083 54.24 17.83 -3.12
C ALA A 1083 55.71 17.51 -3.53
N LYS A 1084 55.93 17.10 -4.78
CA LYS A 1084 57.28 16.95 -5.33
C LYS A 1084 57.79 18.29 -5.88
N ALA A 1085 58.68 18.92 -5.11
CA ALA A 1085 59.62 19.96 -5.54
C ALA A 1085 59.11 21.05 -6.51
N VAL A 1086 58.43 22.06 -5.96
CA VAL A 1086 58.40 23.41 -6.57
C VAL A 1086 59.03 24.38 -5.57
N SER A 1087 60.16 24.99 -5.93
CA SER A 1087 60.85 25.99 -5.13
C SER A 1087 60.27 27.38 -5.42
N CYS A 1088 59.56 27.96 -4.46
CA CYS A 1088 59.07 29.34 -4.55
C CYS A 1088 59.97 30.31 -3.78
N GLY A 1089 60.32 31.43 -4.41
CA GLY A 1089 60.93 32.57 -3.73
C GLY A 1089 59.95 33.26 -2.77
N GLY A 1090 60.47 34.12 -1.88
CA GLY A 1090 59.69 34.79 -0.84
C GLY A 1090 58.81 35.96 -1.32
N GLY A 1091 58.00 36.47 -0.40
CA GLY A 1091 56.91 37.43 -0.65
C GLY A 1091 55.59 36.83 -0.16
N ALA A 1092 55.24 36.84 1.13
CA ALA A 1092 55.00 38.00 1.99
C ALA A 1092 53.85 38.90 1.49
N ASN A 1093 52.60 38.53 1.80
CA ASN A 1093 51.74 39.31 2.72
C ASN A 1093 50.35 38.67 2.95
N ASN A 1094 49.74 39.08 4.07
CA ASN A 1094 48.32 39.02 4.43
C ASN A 1094 47.59 37.66 4.35
N ILE A 1095 47.42 37.05 5.53
CA ILE A 1095 46.19 36.33 5.88
C ILE A 1095 45.25 37.36 6.54
N ASP A 1096 44.00 37.39 6.09
CA ASP A 1096 42.88 38.01 6.81
C ASP A 1096 41.84 36.90 7.11
N TRP A 1097 40.98 37.11 8.11
CA TRP A 1097 40.23 36.04 8.80
C TRP A 1097 38.84 35.70 8.21
#